data_AF-R7M9L5-F1
#
_entry.id   AF-R7M9L5-F1
#
_cell.length_a   1.000
_cell.length_b   1.000
_cell.length_c   1.000
_cell.angle_alpha   90.00
_cell.angle_beta   90.00
_cell.angle_gamma   90.00
#
_symmetry.space_group_name_H-M   'P 1'
#
loop_
_entity.id
_entity.type
_entity.pdbx_description
1 polymer ?
#
loop_
_entity_poly.entity_id
_entity_poly.type
_entity_poly.pdbx_seq_one_letter_code
_entity_poly.pdbx_strand_id
1 'polypeptide(L)'
;MRKNIAEDKEKLKEKLSYIGLNLERLPKFLTEFNPFSFRPSKSYNDTSYKVYRYIDVNDIEILLTPTDRLTSLDEKYKLSVPIKNCLDSKTEQNVEYFAAFLKVLNDTNIEEIEKIEKEQERLKQQIPNQVKYEGNYTWQIYYSDVSDQYFMLAPINEYNNAALFYLLKKQIESKKNRKKELIFVPVSYQEYSGNYLLKSQIADLENYLWYYTKEWANIFEVYDQKEKMSIRINGTTNVYENLRSDYFITLNSKEEAIKEYKLMKALFILSTAFPYDFNFRTNIDDEGSLEFSLQTSIGEKIVNYDELTNFVQFEANQKKMLINLEDKKISEAQDKLQTIKEEVEKQTEEYLSKQRQISTFLECKKTFLGKVKYYFSNRKKELKPIKSEKSKITKNKDKVEEKAELPQKELKQFTIEDLIEICTKLEARQKMVKSLKTDEKALELKKINLERKIKNANIYLNEIELHKKSIFEFWKFTNKDELPSLNEGEEEENSNKEKIAKSFNYEEDIENFGKKVDELQRRKLSKNETDSVFAVKNALTSIQILQNTKSNELTEKQRSILEKELNKIKSEYEKNIETIELKDFDVFGGISEDSTKIKVINNTKHREIEKDKYKVLNISMQTELDVYIDTLRNYLNLIKEAFCKVTTPQNISVYMTSTQKLDKKNLNILHLDVNKAIAENIDKEEIYLYKINIKEAMPILYYSNIMFFDNMNQTLPIGMNLSDEVLVNLNKYKLVENKKEEFKINYLKDEYNNKIIKVNSIEYDVK
;
A
#
# COMPACT_ATOMS: atom_id res chain seq x y z
N MET A 1 -43.61 41.42 -10.51
CA MET A 1 -42.92 42.17 -9.43
C MET A 1 -43.67 42.20 -8.10
N ARG A 2 -44.94 42.63 -8.00
CA ARG A 2 -45.65 42.69 -6.69
C ARG A 2 -45.97 41.31 -6.05
N LYS A 3 -46.07 40.23 -6.84
CA LYS A 3 -46.29 38.86 -6.33
C LYS A 3 -45.07 38.29 -5.59
N ASN A 4 -43.85 38.43 -6.14
CA ASN A 4 -42.62 37.94 -5.51
C ASN A 4 -42.33 38.60 -4.15
N ILE A 5 -42.56 39.92 -4.00
CA ILE A 5 -42.27 40.64 -2.74
C ILE A 5 -43.18 40.19 -1.58
N ALA A 6 -44.42 39.80 -1.87
CA ALA A 6 -45.34 39.28 -0.84
C ALA A 6 -44.94 37.87 -0.41
N GLU A 7 -44.55 37.03 -1.38
CA GLU A 7 -44.10 35.65 -1.16
C GLU A 7 -42.79 35.60 -0.37
N ASP A 8 -41.83 36.48 -0.66
CA ASP A 8 -40.57 36.59 0.08
C ASP A 8 -40.78 37.02 1.54
N LYS A 9 -41.78 37.89 1.80
CA LYS A 9 -42.14 38.30 3.16
C LYS A 9 -42.80 37.20 3.98
N GLU A 10 -43.62 36.36 3.36
CA GLU A 10 -44.22 35.21 4.04
C GLU A 10 -43.18 34.13 4.34
N LYS A 11 -42.30 33.81 3.37
CA LYS A 11 -41.17 32.88 3.57
C LYS A 11 -40.24 33.33 4.69
N LEU A 12 -39.91 34.62 4.76
CA LEU A 12 -39.06 35.16 5.83
C LEU A 12 -39.74 35.03 7.21
N LYS A 13 -41.05 35.28 7.31
CA LYS A 13 -41.79 35.10 8.56
C LYS A 13 -41.82 33.64 9.02
N GLU A 14 -42.04 32.73 8.08
CA GLU A 14 -41.99 31.28 8.35
C GLU A 14 -40.63 30.88 8.91
N LYS A 15 -39.53 31.32 8.29
CA LYS A 15 -38.16 31.03 8.75
C LYS A 15 -37.85 31.63 10.13
N LEU A 16 -38.24 32.88 10.37
CA LEU A 16 -38.10 33.53 11.69
C LEU A 16 -38.87 32.77 12.78
N SER A 17 -40.09 32.32 12.46
CA SER A 17 -40.90 31.49 13.34
C SER A 17 -40.25 30.13 13.59
N TYR A 18 -39.71 29.49 12.56
CA TYR A 18 -39.04 28.19 12.64
C TYR A 18 -37.81 28.22 13.56
N ILE A 19 -36.99 29.27 13.49
CA ILE A 19 -35.83 29.44 14.39
C ILE A 19 -36.22 30.03 15.76
N GLY A 20 -37.48 30.41 15.96
CA GLY A 20 -37.98 30.99 17.21
C GLY A 20 -37.55 32.43 17.48
N LEU A 21 -37.09 33.16 16.46
CA LEU A 21 -36.58 34.54 16.60
C LEU A 21 -37.70 35.56 16.34
N ASN A 22 -37.99 36.38 17.35
CA ASN A 22 -38.90 37.53 17.21
C ASN A 22 -38.10 38.84 17.17
N LEU A 23 -38.04 39.47 15.99
CA LEU A 23 -37.31 40.73 15.76
C LEU A 23 -37.90 41.92 16.53
N GLU A 24 -39.19 41.89 16.91
CA GLU A 24 -39.82 42.94 17.71
C GLU A 24 -39.46 42.81 19.20
N ARG A 25 -39.15 41.60 19.65
CA ARG A 25 -38.84 41.28 21.05
C ARG A 25 -37.67 40.30 21.14
N LEU A 26 -36.47 40.84 20.98
CA LEU A 26 -35.23 40.06 21.04
C LEU A 26 -34.98 39.53 22.46
N PRO A 27 -34.56 38.25 22.60
CA PRO A 27 -34.02 37.72 23.85
C PRO A 27 -32.82 38.53 24.35
N LYS A 28 -32.73 38.76 25.68
CA LYS A 28 -31.65 39.56 26.29
C LYS A 28 -30.24 39.08 25.92
N PHE A 29 -30.03 37.76 25.86
CA PHE A 29 -28.72 37.20 25.55
C PHE A 29 -28.24 37.51 24.12
N LEU A 30 -29.15 37.80 23.17
CA LEU A 30 -28.78 38.24 21.82
C LEU A 30 -28.50 39.74 21.73
N THR A 31 -28.75 40.49 22.80
CA THR A 31 -28.48 41.94 22.90
C THR A 31 -27.25 42.26 23.76
N GLU A 32 -26.72 41.26 24.47
CA GLU A 32 -25.54 41.34 25.31
C GLU A 32 -24.35 40.71 24.56
N PHE A 33 -23.16 41.29 24.69
CA PHE A 33 -21.93 40.74 24.11
C PHE A 33 -20.77 41.09 25.04
N ASN A 34 -20.01 40.08 25.43
CA ASN A 34 -18.79 40.24 26.21
C ASN A 34 -17.60 40.11 25.27
N PRO A 35 -16.86 41.20 24.98
CA PRO A 35 -15.68 41.12 24.14
C PRO A 35 -14.65 40.16 24.72
N PHE A 36 -14.17 39.25 23.89
CA PHE A 36 -13.10 38.32 24.22
C PHE A 36 -11.94 38.50 23.26
N SER A 37 -10.73 38.15 23.71
CA SER A 37 -9.53 38.26 22.88
C SER A 37 -9.29 36.96 22.12
N PHE A 38 -9.02 37.05 20.82
CA PHE A 38 -8.56 35.94 20.00
C PHE A 38 -7.38 36.40 19.13
N ARG A 39 -6.35 35.56 19.03
CA ARG A 39 -5.12 35.86 18.28
C ARG A 39 -4.86 34.78 17.23
N PRO A 40 -5.40 34.93 16.01
CA PRO A 40 -5.20 33.94 14.96
C PRO A 40 -3.73 33.84 14.56
N SER A 41 -3.27 32.61 14.35
CA SER A 41 -1.91 32.33 13.86
C SER A 41 -1.95 32.26 12.34
N LYS A 42 -1.02 32.98 11.69
CA LYS A 42 -0.92 32.99 10.22
C LYS A 42 -0.62 31.61 9.61
N SER A 43 -0.12 30.66 10.40
CA SER A 43 0.28 29.34 9.93
C SER A 43 -0.73 28.23 10.25
N TYR A 44 -1.86 28.54 10.87
CA TYR A 44 -2.84 27.53 11.25
C TYR A 44 -3.77 27.20 10.07
N ASN A 45 -4.03 25.91 9.86
CA ASN A 45 -5.00 25.47 8.87
C ASN A 45 -6.38 25.33 9.53
N ASP A 46 -7.31 26.21 9.14
CA ASP A 46 -8.69 26.27 9.66
C ASP A 46 -9.52 24.99 9.44
N THR A 47 -9.05 24.08 8.57
CA THR A 47 -9.74 22.82 8.22
C THR A 47 -9.12 21.56 8.84
N SER A 48 -7.96 21.68 9.49
CA SER A 48 -7.30 20.55 10.16
C SER A 48 -7.77 20.46 11.62
N TYR A 49 -8.95 19.87 11.82
CA TYR A 49 -9.53 19.69 13.16
C TYR A 49 -8.80 18.61 13.93
N LYS A 50 -8.33 18.94 15.14
CA LYS A 50 -7.71 18.00 16.08
C LYS A 50 -8.68 17.53 17.16
N VAL A 51 -9.73 18.32 17.43
CA VAL A 51 -10.66 18.10 18.53
C VAL A 51 -12.10 18.12 18.02
N TYR A 52 -12.86 17.11 18.44
CA TYR A 52 -14.31 17.05 18.29
C TYR A 52 -14.95 16.92 19.67
N ARG A 53 -16.00 17.68 19.94
CA ARG A 53 -16.58 17.73 21.28
C ARG A 53 -18.06 18.07 21.24
N TYR A 54 -18.79 17.56 22.24
CA TYR A 54 -20.08 18.10 22.64
C TYR A 54 -19.93 19.42 23.40
N ILE A 55 -20.43 20.51 22.82
CA ILE A 55 -20.40 21.85 23.43
C ILE A 55 -21.83 22.29 23.73
N ASP A 56 -22.04 22.96 24.87
CA ASP A 56 -23.33 23.61 25.15
C ASP A 56 -23.50 24.76 24.16
N VAL A 57 -24.63 24.79 23.46
CA VAL A 57 -24.93 25.86 22.49
C VAL A 57 -24.82 27.26 23.12
N ASN A 58 -25.07 27.38 24.42
CA ASN A 58 -24.97 28.65 25.14
C ASN A 58 -23.55 29.12 25.44
N ASP A 59 -22.56 28.23 25.32
CA ASP A 59 -21.14 28.53 25.57
C ASP A 59 -20.44 29.01 24.28
N ILE A 60 -21.17 29.04 23.14
CA ILE A 60 -20.66 29.47 21.84
C ILE A 60 -21.17 30.87 21.52
N GLU A 61 -20.26 31.83 21.39
CA GLU A 61 -20.58 33.20 20.95
C GLU A 61 -20.70 33.26 19.42
N ILE A 62 -21.66 34.01 18.87
CA ILE A 62 -21.88 34.10 17.42
C ILE A 62 -21.34 35.43 16.88
N LEU A 63 -20.33 35.34 16.01
CA LEU A 63 -19.77 36.45 15.27
C LEU A 63 -20.08 36.26 13.77
N LEU A 64 -20.52 37.33 13.11
CA LEU A 64 -20.84 37.33 11.69
C LEU A 64 -19.78 38.15 10.94
N THR A 65 -19.25 37.62 9.85
CA THR A 65 -18.22 38.30 9.04
C THR A 65 -18.68 38.51 7.60
N PRO A 66 -18.43 39.67 6.98
CA PRO A 66 -18.73 39.93 5.57
C PRO A 66 -17.77 39.21 4.61
N THR A 67 -16.79 38.47 5.10
CA THR A 67 -15.80 37.75 4.29
C THR A 67 -16.26 36.34 3.92
N ASP A 68 -15.66 35.75 2.88
CA ASP A 68 -15.85 34.33 2.54
C ASP A 68 -15.07 33.40 3.47
N ARG A 69 -15.45 32.13 3.55
CA ARG A 69 -14.83 31.10 4.42
C ARG A 69 -13.36 30.85 4.13
N LEU A 70 -12.97 30.99 2.85
CA LEU A 70 -11.59 30.83 2.37
C LEU A 70 -10.69 32.03 2.70
N THR A 71 -11.27 33.13 3.19
CA THR A 71 -10.50 34.31 3.62
C THR A 71 -9.64 33.98 4.84
N SER A 72 -8.50 34.66 4.97
CA SER A 72 -7.60 34.44 6.12
C SER A 72 -8.31 34.66 7.45
N LEU A 73 -8.06 33.81 8.45
CA LEU A 73 -8.77 33.90 9.73
C LEU A 73 -8.56 35.23 10.45
N ASP A 74 -7.37 35.83 10.33
CA ASP A 74 -7.07 37.14 10.87
C ASP A 74 -8.00 38.21 10.31
N GLU A 75 -8.24 38.20 9.01
CA GLU A 75 -9.16 39.11 8.35
C GLU A 75 -10.62 38.80 8.69
N LYS A 76 -11.03 37.51 8.67
CA LYS A 76 -12.37 37.08 9.07
C LYS A 76 -12.72 37.59 10.48
N TYR A 77 -11.82 37.43 11.44
CA TYR A 77 -12.06 37.86 12.82
C TYR A 77 -12.05 39.38 12.96
N LYS A 78 -11.11 40.09 12.31
CA LYS A 78 -11.04 41.56 12.37
C LYS A 78 -12.28 42.25 11.81
N LEU A 79 -12.89 41.70 10.76
CA LEU A 79 -14.09 42.24 10.13
C LEU A 79 -15.39 41.69 10.74
N SER A 80 -15.29 40.73 11.66
CA SER A 80 -16.45 40.14 12.30
C SER A 80 -17.12 41.11 13.26
N VAL A 81 -18.44 41.00 13.35
CA VAL A 81 -19.30 41.76 14.26
C VAL A 81 -20.15 40.80 15.09
N PRO A 82 -20.44 41.12 16.36
CA PRO A 82 -21.29 40.28 17.18
C PRO A 82 -22.73 40.28 16.68
N ILE A 83 -23.44 39.18 16.91
CA ILE A 83 -24.82 38.99 16.43
C ILE A 83 -25.78 40.13 16.84
N LYS A 84 -25.54 40.76 18.00
CA LYS A 84 -26.34 41.92 18.46
C LYS A 84 -26.37 43.06 17.44
N ASN A 85 -25.27 43.29 16.72
CA ASN A 85 -25.16 44.34 15.71
C ASN A 85 -25.96 43.95 14.46
N CYS A 86 -25.95 42.67 14.09
CA CYS A 86 -26.75 42.15 12.97
C CYS A 86 -28.26 42.08 13.27
N LEU A 87 -28.67 42.24 14.52
CA LEU A 87 -30.07 42.25 14.94
C LEU A 87 -30.58 43.67 15.27
N ASP A 88 -29.75 44.70 15.09
CA ASP A 88 -30.10 46.09 15.34
C ASP A 88 -30.42 46.86 14.04
N SER A 89 -31.70 47.18 13.85
CA SER A 89 -32.18 47.95 12.71
C SER A 89 -32.23 49.46 12.94
N LYS A 90 -31.80 49.95 14.11
CA LYS A 90 -32.03 51.35 14.53
C LYS A 90 -30.87 52.30 14.27
N THR A 91 -29.64 51.80 14.22
CA THR A 91 -28.44 52.63 13.98
C THR A 91 -27.98 52.52 12.53
N GLU A 92 -27.63 53.64 11.89
CA GLU A 92 -27.19 53.68 10.48
C GLU A 92 -26.06 52.69 10.16
N GLN A 93 -25.10 52.49 11.07
CA GLN A 93 -23.99 51.54 10.89
C GLN A 93 -24.41 50.06 10.90
N ASN A 94 -25.50 49.70 11.59
CA ASN A 94 -25.95 48.32 11.74
C ASN A 94 -27.01 47.91 10.70
N VAL A 95 -27.64 48.88 10.02
CA VAL A 95 -28.70 48.60 9.02
C VAL A 95 -28.19 47.69 7.90
N GLU A 96 -26.94 47.87 7.45
CA GLU A 96 -26.34 47.02 6.42
C GLU A 96 -26.16 45.57 6.90
N TYR A 97 -25.64 45.38 8.11
CA TYR A 97 -25.50 44.06 8.73
C TYR A 97 -26.85 43.38 8.98
N PHE A 98 -27.86 44.15 9.38
CA PHE A 98 -29.22 43.67 9.57
C PHE A 98 -29.85 43.22 8.25
N ALA A 99 -29.71 44.00 7.19
CA ALA A 99 -30.19 43.64 5.86
C ALA A 99 -29.48 42.37 5.32
N ALA A 100 -28.17 42.27 5.52
CA ALA A 100 -27.38 41.10 5.14
C ALA A 100 -27.84 39.84 5.90
N PHE A 101 -28.04 39.93 7.22
CA PHE A 101 -28.55 38.81 8.02
C PHE A 101 -29.91 38.31 7.54
N LEU A 102 -30.85 39.22 7.26
CA LEU A 102 -32.17 38.84 6.74
C LEU A 102 -32.10 38.21 5.36
N LYS A 103 -31.21 38.69 4.49
CA LYS A 103 -30.96 38.08 3.18
C LYS A 103 -30.47 36.63 3.34
N VAL A 104 -29.47 36.42 4.19
CA VAL A 104 -28.90 35.08 4.45
C VAL A 104 -29.94 34.12 5.03
N LEU A 105 -30.78 34.60 5.95
CA LEU A 105 -31.91 33.82 6.47
C LEU A 105 -32.91 33.49 5.36
N ASN A 106 -33.24 34.46 4.51
CA ASN A 106 -34.16 34.26 3.40
C ASN A 106 -33.61 33.30 2.34
N ASP A 107 -32.29 33.23 2.17
CA ASP A 107 -31.64 32.33 1.22
C ASP A 107 -31.44 30.90 1.78
N THR A 108 -31.38 30.74 3.10
CA THR A 108 -31.17 29.41 3.75
C THR A 108 -32.41 28.52 3.69
N ASN A 109 -32.30 27.29 3.20
CA ASN A 109 -33.42 26.34 3.16
C ASN A 109 -33.66 25.72 4.56
N ILE A 110 -34.92 25.66 5.00
CA ILE A 110 -35.31 25.00 6.26
C ILE A 110 -34.94 23.52 6.23
N GLU A 111 -35.09 22.85 5.08
CA GLU A 111 -34.75 21.43 4.93
C GLU A 111 -33.26 21.16 5.22
N GLU A 112 -32.36 22.11 4.96
CA GLU A 112 -30.94 21.98 5.30
C GLU A 112 -30.70 22.06 6.82
N ILE A 113 -31.47 22.90 7.52
CA ILE A 113 -31.44 22.97 9.00
C ILE A 113 -31.99 21.66 9.59
N GLU A 114 -33.06 21.12 9.01
CA GLU A 114 -33.63 19.82 9.44
C GLU A 114 -32.69 18.64 9.21
N LYS A 115 -31.86 18.68 8.15
CA LYS A 115 -30.80 17.68 7.95
C LYS A 115 -29.77 17.74 9.08
N ILE A 116 -29.33 18.94 9.49
CA ILE A 116 -28.43 19.12 10.63
C ILE A 116 -29.09 18.64 11.93
N GLU A 117 -30.39 18.87 12.11
CA GLU A 117 -31.15 18.33 13.25
C GLU A 117 -31.06 16.81 13.35
N LYS A 118 -31.38 16.12 12.25
CA LYS A 118 -31.32 14.65 12.18
C LYS A 118 -29.89 14.13 12.40
N GLU A 119 -28.89 14.82 11.84
CA GLU A 119 -27.49 14.44 11.99
C GLU A 119 -27.03 14.59 13.45
N GLN A 120 -27.37 15.71 14.13
CA GLN A 120 -27.06 15.90 15.55
C GLN A 120 -27.81 14.92 16.46
N GLU A 121 -29.03 14.53 16.12
CA GLU A 121 -29.76 13.46 16.82
C GLU A 121 -29.06 12.09 16.66
N ARG A 122 -28.54 11.78 15.47
CA ARG A 122 -27.75 10.57 15.21
C ARG A 122 -26.43 10.59 15.97
N LEU A 123 -25.73 11.72 15.97
CA LEU A 123 -24.47 11.92 16.68
C LEU A 123 -24.63 11.64 18.18
N LYS A 124 -25.74 12.08 18.78
CA LYS A 124 -26.07 11.82 20.19
C LYS A 124 -26.16 10.33 20.52
N GLN A 125 -26.44 9.47 19.55
CA GLN A 125 -26.51 8.01 19.71
C GLN A 125 -25.15 7.35 19.47
N GLN A 126 -24.45 7.75 18.40
CA GLN A 126 -23.18 7.17 17.99
C GLN A 126 -22.33 8.24 17.30
N ILE A 127 -21.02 8.26 17.58
CA ILE A 127 -20.07 9.09 16.84
C ILE A 127 -19.66 8.35 15.56
N PRO A 128 -19.57 9.01 14.39
CA PRO A 128 -19.08 8.43 13.15
C PRO A 128 -17.76 7.68 13.34
N ASN A 129 -17.59 6.58 12.61
CA ASN A 129 -16.36 5.77 12.69
C ASN A 129 -15.14 6.61 12.31
N GLN A 130 -15.28 7.47 11.29
CA GLN A 130 -14.24 8.41 10.88
C GLN A 130 -14.22 9.73 11.67
N VAL A 131 -15.04 9.87 12.72
CA VAL A 131 -15.30 11.09 13.53
C VAL A 131 -15.93 12.24 12.75
N LYS A 132 -15.53 12.42 11.49
CA LYS A 132 -16.07 13.37 10.53
C LYS A 132 -17.46 12.93 10.06
N TYR A 133 -18.30 13.92 9.75
CA TYR A 133 -19.63 13.77 9.19
C TYR A 133 -19.86 14.83 8.12
N GLU A 134 -20.84 14.60 7.25
CA GLU A 134 -21.16 15.48 6.13
C GLU A 134 -21.43 16.92 6.61
N GLY A 135 -20.77 17.89 5.97
CA GLY A 135 -20.97 19.30 6.30
C GLY A 135 -20.33 19.77 7.61
N ASN A 136 -19.53 18.95 8.32
CA ASN A 136 -18.86 19.36 9.56
C ASN A 136 -18.04 20.66 9.44
N TYR A 137 -17.50 20.95 8.26
CA TYR A 137 -16.71 22.16 7.98
C TYR A 137 -17.56 23.46 7.96
N THR A 138 -18.89 23.35 7.95
CA THR A 138 -19.81 24.51 7.98
C THR A 138 -19.93 25.14 9.35
N TRP A 139 -19.57 24.41 10.42
CA TRP A 139 -19.71 24.91 11.79
C TRP A 139 -18.82 26.12 12.06
N GLN A 140 -17.60 26.16 11.52
CA GLN A 140 -16.66 27.29 11.72
C GLN A 140 -16.58 27.72 13.20
N ILE A 141 -16.57 26.73 14.12
CA ILE A 141 -16.44 26.96 15.56
C ILE A 141 -14.96 26.97 15.91
N TYR A 142 -14.54 28.03 16.58
CA TYR A 142 -13.19 28.28 17.01
C TYR A 142 -13.12 28.34 18.53
N TYR A 143 -11.98 27.94 19.07
CA TYR A 143 -11.67 28.10 20.49
C TYR A 143 -10.58 29.16 20.68
N SER A 144 -10.82 30.09 21.60
CA SER A 144 -9.80 31.03 22.07
C SER A 144 -9.19 30.54 23.37
N ASP A 145 -7.91 30.17 23.32
CA ASP A 145 -7.11 29.76 24.47
C ASP A 145 -6.86 30.91 25.47
N VAL A 146 -6.73 32.15 24.98
CA VAL A 146 -6.48 33.34 25.81
C VAL A 146 -7.68 33.66 26.71
N SER A 147 -8.90 33.44 26.21
CA SER A 147 -10.13 33.82 26.89
C SER A 147 -11.00 32.64 27.34
N ASP A 148 -10.56 31.41 27.09
CA ASP A 148 -11.31 30.17 27.35
C ASP A 148 -12.76 30.22 26.83
N GLN A 149 -12.92 30.63 25.57
CA GLN A 149 -14.24 30.91 24.97
C GLN A 149 -14.36 30.23 23.61
N TYR A 150 -15.53 29.59 23.37
CA TYR A 150 -15.91 29.11 22.05
C TYR A 150 -16.69 30.18 21.30
N PHE A 151 -16.46 30.28 20.00
CA PHE A 151 -17.19 31.20 19.14
C PHE A 151 -17.30 30.67 17.71
N MET A 152 -18.41 30.99 17.05
CA MET A 152 -18.63 30.74 15.63
C MET A 152 -18.27 31.98 14.82
N LEU A 153 -17.55 31.80 13.70
CA LEU A 153 -17.37 32.84 12.68
C LEU A 153 -18.20 32.48 11.44
N ALA A 154 -19.37 33.09 11.31
CA ALA A 154 -20.30 32.82 10.23
C ALA A 154 -20.13 33.79 9.05
N PRO A 155 -19.80 33.32 7.83
CA PRO A 155 -19.68 34.16 6.65
C PRO A 155 -21.06 34.52 6.07
N ILE A 156 -21.43 35.80 6.11
CA ILE A 156 -22.76 36.27 5.67
C ILE A 156 -22.89 36.50 4.15
N ASN A 157 -21.79 36.34 3.40
CA ASN A 157 -21.82 36.45 1.94
C ASN A 157 -21.95 35.08 1.24
N GLU A 158 -22.02 33.99 2.00
CA GLU A 158 -22.19 32.63 1.48
C GLU A 158 -23.65 32.16 1.50
N TYR A 159 -24.00 31.27 0.58
CA TYR A 159 -25.34 30.66 0.51
C TYR A 159 -25.56 29.59 1.59
N ASN A 160 -24.51 28.90 2.03
CA ASN A 160 -24.62 27.78 2.99
C ASN A 160 -24.39 28.26 4.43
N ASN A 161 -25.48 28.66 5.09
CA ASN A 161 -25.49 29.17 6.47
C ASN A 161 -26.44 28.40 7.40
N ALA A 162 -26.81 27.16 7.04
CA ALA A 162 -27.73 26.34 7.84
C ALA A 162 -27.22 26.08 9.27
N ALA A 163 -25.91 25.87 9.45
CA ALA A 163 -25.29 25.66 10.77
C ALA A 163 -25.46 26.88 11.71
N LEU A 164 -25.36 28.11 11.17
CA LEU A 164 -25.58 29.34 11.93
C LEU A 164 -27.00 29.38 12.50
N PHE A 165 -28.00 29.16 11.64
CA PHE A 165 -29.39 29.24 12.06
C PHE A 165 -29.83 28.07 12.92
N TYR A 166 -29.25 26.89 12.72
CA TYR A 166 -29.41 25.77 13.64
C TYR A 166 -28.89 26.12 15.04
N LEU A 167 -27.65 26.63 15.15
CA LEU A 167 -27.05 27.04 16.43
C LEU A 167 -27.91 28.10 17.12
N LEU A 168 -28.32 29.14 16.38
CA LEU A 168 -29.17 30.21 16.90
C LEU A 168 -30.53 29.69 17.39
N LYS A 169 -31.18 28.82 16.62
CA LYS A 169 -32.44 28.16 17.01
C LYS A 169 -32.25 27.41 18.33
N LYS A 170 -31.20 26.61 18.45
CA LYS A 170 -30.95 25.81 19.66
C LYS A 170 -30.58 26.67 20.87
N GLN A 171 -29.86 27.78 20.70
CA GLN A 171 -29.63 28.76 21.78
C GLN A 171 -30.95 29.34 22.31
N ILE A 172 -31.85 29.76 21.40
CA ILE A 172 -33.16 30.30 21.77
C ILE A 172 -34.01 29.25 22.50
N GLU A 173 -34.10 28.03 21.96
CA GLU A 173 -34.82 26.91 22.56
C GLU A 173 -34.27 26.55 23.95
N SER A 174 -32.95 26.44 24.07
CA SER A 174 -32.25 26.11 25.32
C SER A 174 -32.52 27.15 26.42
N LYS A 175 -32.39 28.45 26.11
CA LYS A 175 -32.67 29.53 27.07
C LYS A 175 -34.15 29.61 27.44
N LYS A 176 -35.06 29.40 26.48
CA LYS A 176 -36.51 29.38 26.71
C LYS A 176 -36.92 28.23 27.64
N ASN A 177 -36.37 27.05 27.40
CA ASN A 177 -36.70 25.82 28.14
C ASN A 177 -35.87 25.63 29.41
N ARG A 178 -34.82 26.45 29.62
CA ARG A 178 -33.83 26.35 30.71
C ARG A 178 -33.20 24.95 30.80
N LYS A 179 -32.87 24.37 29.64
CA LYS A 179 -32.24 23.05 29.51
C LYS A 179 -30.93 23.17 28.76
N LYS A 180 -29.89 22.50 29.26
CA LYS A 180 -28.61 22.33 28.56
C LYS A 180 -28.86 21.61 27.24
N GLU A 181 -28.37 22.19 26.15
CA GLU A 181 -28.45 21.60 24.81
C GLU A 181 -27.04 21.45 24.28
N LEU A 182 -26.63 20.22 24.00
CA LEU A 182 -25.30 19.88 23.54
C LEU A 182 -25.32 19.58 22.04
N ILE A 183 -24.34 20.11 21.32
CA ILE A 183 -24.09 19.82 19.90
C ILE A 183 -22.69 19.25 19.73
N PHE A 184 -22.55 18.23 18.88
CA PHE A 184 -21.26 17.63 18.55
C PHE A 184 -20.67 18.34 17.33
N VAL A 185 -19.50 18.94 17.50
CA VAL A 185 -18.89 19.79 16.48
C VAL A 185 -17.37 19.64 16.42
N PRO A 186 -16.75 19.84 15.25
CA PRO A 186 -15.31 20.08 15.18
C PRO A 186 -14.96 21.44 15.77
N VAL A 187 -13.83 21.52 16.47
CA VAL A 187 -13.33 22.77 17.05
C VAL A 187 -11.99 23.15 16.42
N SER A 188 -11.98 24.26 15.69
CA SER A 188 -10.77 24.86 15.15
C SER A 188 -10.00 25.63 16.22
N TYR A 189 -8.68 25.75 16.03
CA TYR A 189 -7.76 26.40 16.96
C TYR A 189 -7.63 25.75 18.34
N GLN A 190 -8.35 24.65 18.59
CA GLN A 190 -8.12 23.84 19.77
C GLN A 190 -7.00 22.83 19.52
N GLU A 191 -5.96 22.92 20.33
CA GLU A 191 -4.83 22.00 20.30
C GLU A 191 -5.11 20.75 21.15
N TYR A 192 -4.36 19.67 20.91
CA TYR A 192 -4.40 18.47 21.76
C TYR A 192 -4.14 18.85 23.23
N SER A 193 -4.98 18.33 24.11
CA SER A 193 -4.96 18.62 25.55
C SER A 193 -3.66 18.19 26.23
N GLY A 194 -2.99 17.16 25.71
CA GLY A 194 -1.86 16.53 26.38
C GLY A 194 -2.25 15.56 27.51
N ASN A 195 -3.55 15.32 27.71
CA ASN A 195 -4.06 14.53 28.85
C ASN A 195 -3.68 13.05 28.76
N TYR A 196 -3.87 12.44 27.59
CA TYR A 196 -3.52 11.02 27.35
C TYR A 196 -2.13 10.88 26.73
N LEU A 197 -1.85 11.62 25.66
CA LEU A 197 -0.55 11.65 24.99
C LEU A 197 -0.08 13.10 24.83
N LEU A 198 1.23 13.32 24.98
CA LEU A 198 1.85 14.61 24.66
C LEU A 198 1.80 14.88 23.15
N LYS A 199 1.83 16.15 22.74
CA LYS A 199 1.86 16.53 21.33
C LYS A 199 3.00 15.86 20.55
N SER A 200 4.18 15.74 21.17
CA SER A 200 5.32 15.04 20.56
C SER A 200 5.07 13.54 20.39
N GLN A 201 4.34 12.91 21.31
CA GLN A 201 3.99 11.49 21.21
C GLN A 201 2.93 11.24 20.14
N ILE A 202 1.99 12.17 19.95
CA ILE A 202 1.03 12.12 18.84
C ILE A 202 1.76 12.24 17.50
N ALA A 203 2.68 13.20 17.38
CA ALA A 203 3.49 13.35 16.16
C ALA A 203 4.38 12.11 15.89
N ASP A 204 5.01 11.55 16.92
CA ASP A 204 5.73 10.27 16.82
C ASP A 204 4.80 9.16 16.32
N LEU A 205 3.60 9.04 16.88
CA LEU A 205 2.62 8.02 16.53
C LEU A 205 2.16 8.14 15.07
N GLU A 206 1.89 9.36 14.58
CA GLU A 206 1.60 9.63 13.17
C GLU A 206 2.72 9.13 12.26
N ASN A 207 3.98 9.40 12.62
CA ASN A 207 5.15 8.94 11.86
C ASN A 207 5.29 7.41 11.87
N TYR A 208 5.07 6.77 13.03
CA TYR A 208 5.15 5.32 13.16
C TYR A 208 4.06 4.64 12.33
N LEU A 209 2.82 5.13 12.38
CA LEU A 209 1.73 4.61 11.58
C LEU A 209 2.04 4.77 10.08
N TRP A 210 2.45 5.97 9.65
CA TRP A 210 2.82 6.22 8.25
C TRP A 210 3.93 5.28 7.75
N TYR A 211 4.91 4.94 8.61
CA TYR A 211 5.97 4.01 8.24
C TYR A 211 5.43 2.64 7.80
N TYR A 212 4.37 2.14 8.46
CA TYR A 212 3.78 0.84 8.16
C TYR A 212 2.70 0.92 7.08
N THR A 213 1.78 1.87 7.21
CA THR A 213 0.61 1.99 6.32
C THR A 213 0.94 2.66 4.99
N LYS A 214 2.05 3.41 4.94
CA LYS A 214 2.43 4.33 3.84
C LYS A 214 1.43 5.47 3.60
N GLU A 215 0.47 5.65 4.49
CA GLU A 215 -0.55 6.68 4.45
C GLU A 215 -0.68 7.39 5.80
N TRP A 216 -0.94 8.69 5.79
CA TRP A 216 -1.06 9.48 7.02
C TRP A 216 -2.36 9.15 7.75
N ALA A 217 -2.24 8.78 9.02
CA ALA A 217 -3.39 8.62 9.90
C ALA A 217 -3.89 10.00 10.37
N ASN A 218 -5.19 10.10 10.63
CA ASN A 218 -5.79 11.25 11.29
C ASN A 218 -6.03 10.90 12.76
N ILE A 219 -5.50 11.72 13.67
CA ILE A 219 -5.64 11.53 15.12
C ILE A 219 -6.50 12.65 15.71
N PHE A 220 -7.56 12.27 16.41
CA PHE A 220 -8.51 13.20 17.03
C PHE A 220 -8.62 12.97 18.54
N GLU A 221 -8.73 14.05 19.31
CA GLU A 221 -9.33 13.98 20.65
C GLU A 221 -10.84 14.16 20.52
N VAL A 222 -11.59 13.19 21.03
CA VAL A 222 -13.06 13.18 20.96
C VAL A 222 -13.63 13.15 22.38
N TYR A 223 -14.46 14.14 22.69
CA TYR A 223 -15.12 14.27 23.98
C TYR A 223 -16.60 13.90 23.86
N ASP A 224 -17.05 12.98 24.70
CA ASP A 224 -18.45 12.57 24.77
C ASP A 224 -19.33 13.61 25.52
N GLN A 225 -20.63 13.33 25.64
CA GLN A 225 -21.59 14.20 26.34
C GLN A 225 -21.31 14.38 27.84
N LYS A 226 -20.49 13.51 28.43
CA LYS A 226 -20.06 13.54 29.83
C LYS A 226 -18.66 14.12 29.98
N GLU A 227 -18.12 14.73 28.92
CA GLU A 227 -16.77 15.28 28.84
C GLU A 227 -15.66 14.24 29.02
N LYS A 228 -15.96 12.95 28.86
CA LYS A 228 -14.94 11.90 28.84
C LYS A 228 -14.21 11.93 27.50
N MET A 229 -12.88 12.02 27.58
CA MET A 229 -12.00 12.06 26.41
C MET A 229 -11.66 10.65 25.91
N SER A 230 -11.57 10.51 24.59
CA SER A 230 -10.96 9.38 23.90
C SER A 230 -10.05 9.89 22.77
N ILE A 231 -9.02 9.14 22.43
CA ILE A 231 -8.25 9.36 21.20
C ILE A 231 -8.80 8.42 20.13
N ARG A 232 -9.14 8.99 18.96
CA ARG A 232 -9.59 8.25 17.77
C ARG A 232 -8.54 8.40 16.68
N ILE A 233 -8.06 7.29 16.13
CA ILE A 233 -7.07 7.25 15.06
C ILE A 233 -7.70 6.57 13.87
N ASN A 234 -7.77 7.27 12.73
CA ASN A 234 -8.41 6.77 11.52
C ASN A 234 -7.43 6.84 10.36
N GLY A 235 -7.29 5.76 9.60
CA GLY A 235 -6.43 5.73 8.43
C GLY A 235 -6.76 4.56 7.52
N THR A 236 -5.93 4.39 6.50
CA THR A 236 -6.03 3.31 5.53
C THR A 236 -4.69 2.58 5.48
N THR A 237 -4.71 1.27 5.28
CA THR A 237 -3.50 0.42 5.19
C THR A 237 -3.64 -0.63 4.10
N ASN A 238 -2.52 -1.19 3.67
CA ASN A 238 -2.48 -2.31 2.74
C ASN A 238 -2.45 -3.63 3.50
N VAL A 239 -3.50 -4.44 3.39
CA VAL A 239 -3.61 -5.74 4.09
C VAL A 239 -3.14 -6.92 3.24
N TYR A 240 -3.16 -6.76 1.92
CA TYR A 240 -2.70 -7.77 0.98
C TYR A 240 -2.21 -7.11 -0.31
N GLU A 241 -0.91 -7.17 -0.59
CA GLU A 241 -0.29 -6.45 -1.71
C GLU A 241 -0.65 -4.95 -1.69
N ASN A 242 -1.41 -4.47 -2.68
CA ASN A 242 -1.92 -3.09 -2.77
C ASN A 242 -3.42 -2.98 -2.41
N LEU A 243 -4.00 -4.00 -1.77
CA LEU A 243 -5.38 -4.02 -1.33
C LEU A 243 -5.56 -3.13 -0.09
N ARG A 244 -6.28 -2.03 -0.28
CA ARG A 244 -6.50 -1.02 0.75
C ARG A 244 -7.65 -1.40 1.67
N SER A 245 -7.48 -1.12 2.95
CA SER A 245 -8.49 -1.28 3.99
C SER A 245 -8.45 -0.10 4.94
N ASP A 246 -9.61 0.40 5.32
CA ASP A 246 -9.71 1.39 6.38
C ASP A 246 -9.47 0.73 7.75
N TYR A 247 -8.93 1.47 8.71
CA TYR A 247 -8.82 1.04 10.09
C TYR A 247 -9.19 2.19 11.03
N PHE A 248 -9.67 1.84 12.21
CA PHE A 248 -9.94 2.79 13.28
C PHE A 248 -9.47 2.24 14.63
N ILE A 249 -8.75 3.06 15.37
CA ILE A 249 -8.28 2.73 16.72
C ILE A 249 -8.97 3.67 17.70
N THR A 250 -9.50 3.12 18.78
CA THR A 250 -10.18 3.88 19.82
C THR A 250 -9.52 3.65 21.17
N LEU A 251 -8.97 4.71 21.74
CA LEU A 251 -8.23 4.69 23.00
C LEU A 251 -9.04 5.47 24.03
N ASN A 252 -9.73 4.76 24.91
CA ASN A 252 -10.70 5.32 25.87
C ASN A 252 -10.06 5.76 27.18
N SER A 253 -8.79 5.46 27.39
CA SER A 253 -8.05 5.77 28.60
C SER A 253 -6.61 6.17 28.31
N LYS A 254 -5.99 6.88 29.26
CA LYS A 254 -4.56 7.22 29.21
C LYS A 254 -3.68 5.97 29.17
N GLU A 255 -4.08 4.90 29.86
CA GLU A 255 -3.32 3.65 29.86
C GLU A 255 -3.30 3.00 28.48
N GLU A 256 -4.46 2.83 27.84
CA GLU A 256 -4.57 2.32 26.47
C GLU A 256 -3.73 3.16 25.49
N ALA A 257 -3.82 4.49 25.58
CA ALA A 257 -3.06 5.37 24.70
C ALA A 257 -1.53 5.22 24.86
N ILE A 258 -1.06 5.06 26.10
CA ILE A 258 0.36 4.83 26.38
C ILE A 258 0.81 3.44 25.90
N LYS A 259 -0.03 2.41 26.05
CA LYS A 259 0.25 1.05 25.55
C LYS A 259 0.41 1.07 24.03
N GLU A 260 -0.53 1.69 23.33
CA GLU A 260 -0.51 1.82 21.87
C GLU A 260 0.73 2.57 21.38
N TYR A 261 1.04 3.74 21.97
CA TYR A 261 2.25 4.50 21.65
C TYR A 261 3.53 3.67 21.85
N LYS A 262 3.64 2.93 22.96
CA LYS A 262 4.81 2.09 23.25
C LYS A 262 4.93 0.91 22.30
N LEU A 263 3.82 0.27 21.94
CA LEU A 263 3.79 -0.80 20.95
C LEU A 263 4.31 -0.27 19.60
N MET A 264 3.72 0.80 19.08
CA MET A 264 4.15 1.38 17.80
C MET A 264 5.62 1.78 17.80
N LYS A 265 6.08 2.39 18.90
CA LYS A 265 7.49 2.75 19.06
C LYS A 265 8.41 1.53 19.06
N ALA A 266 8.04 0.47 19.77
CA ALA A 266 8.81 -0.75 19.85
C ALA A 266 8.95 -1.42 18.48
N LEU A 267 7.83 -1.59 17.77
CA LEU A 267 7.81 -2.15 16.42
C LEU A 267 8.68 -1.29 15.49
N PHE A 268 8.49 0.04 15.51
CA PHE A 268 9.22 0.97 14.65
C PHE A 268 10.74 0.87 14.85
N ILE A 269 11.20 0.85 16.09
CA ILE A 269 12.62 0.71 16.42
C ILE A 269 13.18 -0.62 15.87
N LEU A 270 12.46 -1.73 16.05
CA LEU A 270 12.92 -3.04 15.56
C LEU A 270 12.96 -3.09 14.03
N SER A 271 11.91 -2.60 13.36
CA SER A 271 11.85 -2.57 11.89
C SER A 271 12.90 -1.66 11.27
N THR A 272 13.21 -0.52 11.89
CA THR A 272 14.21 0.41 11.35
C THR A 272 15.64 -0.06 11.63
N ALA A 273 15.88 -0.70 12.78
CA ALA A 273 17.19 -1.24 13.12
C ALA A 273 17.52 -2.52 12.33
N PHE A 274 16.55 -3.42 12.14
CA PHE A 274 16.73 -4.70 11.45
C PHE A 274 15.58 -5.01 10.48
N PRO A 275 15.49 -4.29 9.34
CA PRO A 275 14.36 -4.38 8.41
C PRO A 275 14.16 -5.77 7.78
N TYR A 276 15.24 -6.55 7.64
CA TYR A 276 15.17 -7.91 7.12
C TYR A 276 14.62 -8.93 8.12
N ASP A 277 14.79 -8.65 9.42
CA ASP A 277 14.35 -9.54 10.50
C ASP A 277 12.96 -9.17 11.02
N PHE A 278 12.63 -7.88 11.05
CA PHE A 278 11.40 -7.35 11.64
C PHE A 278 10.58 -6.55 10.62
N ASN A 279 10.09 -7.24 9.58
CA ASN A 279 9.17 -6.68 8.61
C ASN A 279 7.71 -6.98 9.01
N PHE A 280 7.14 -6.14 9.89
CA PHE A 280 5.75 -6.29 10.33
C PHE A 280 4.79 -5.95 9.19
N ARG A 281 3.79 -6.81 8.99
CA ARG A 281 2.66 -6.59 8.09
C ARG A 281 1.50 -6.01 8.88
N THR A 282 0.71 -5.16 8.22
CA THR A 282 -0.52 -4.61 8.77
C THR A 282 -1.71 -5.48 8.39
N ASN A 283 -2.55 -5.78 9.37
CA ASN A 283 -3.78 -6.54 9.25
C ASN A 283 -4.94 -5.77 9.90
N ILE A 284 -6.15 -6.31 9.78
CA ILE A 284 -7.35 -5.81 10.41
C ILE A 284 -7.94 -6.89 11.32
N ASP A 285 -8.34 -6.51 12.52
CA ASP A 285 -8.94 -7.43 13.48
C ASP A 285 -10.47 -7.59 13.27
N ASP A 286 -11.15 -8.26 14.21
CA ASP A 286 -12.61 -8.46 14.15
C ASP A 286 -13.42 -7.19 14.44
N GLU A 287 -12.80 -6.16 15.00
CA GLU A 287 -13.43 -4.90 15.35
C GLU A 287 -13.19 -3.81 14.30
N GLY A 288 -12.27 -4.03 13.35
CA GLY A 288 -11.87 -3.04 12.34
C GLY A 288 -10.66 -2.18 12.74
N SER A 289 -9.95 -2.58 13.79
CA SER A 289 -8.73 -1.94 14.26
C SER A 289 -7.49 -2.48 13.55
N LEU A 290 -6.42 -1.68 13.57
CA LEU A 290 -5.13 -2.03 12.98
C LEU A 290 -4.41 -3.07 13.84
N GLU A 291 -3.97 -4.17 13.22
CA GLU A 291 -3.19 -5.22 13.85
C GLU A 291 -1.85 -5.37 13.14
N PHE A 292 -0.82 -5.81 13.87
CA PHE A 292 0.50 -6.07 13.31
C PHE A 292 0.86 -7.55 13.43
N SER A 293 1.36 -8.12 12.35
CA SER A 293 1.85 -9.49 12.32
C SER A 293 3.28 -9.57 11.81
N LEU A 294 4.03 -10.58 12.26
CA LEU A 294 5.36 -10.89 11.75
C LEU A 294 5.40 -12.32 11.24
N GLN A 295 5.87 -12.51 10.01
CA GLN A 295 6.17 -13.84 9.49
C GLN A 295 7.46 -14.37 10.15
N THR A 296 7.32 -15.41 10.97
CA THR A 296 8.47 -16.13 11.57
C THR A 296 8.67 -17.49 10.91
N SER A 297 9.75 -18.19 11.29
CA SER A 297 10.01 -19.56 10.83
C SER A 297 8.98 -20.59 11.31
N ILE A 298 8.19 -20.27 12.34
CA ILE A 298 7.19 -21.17 12.94
C ILE A 298 5.77 -20.83 12.46
N GLY A 299 5.60 -19.69 11.79
CA GLY A 299 4.32 -19.19 11.31
C GLY A 299 4.20 -17.67 11.46
N GLU A 300 3.05 -17.15 11.07
CA GLU A 300 2.69 -15.75 11.31
C GLU A 300 2.35 -15.54 12.79
N LYS A 301 2.89 -14.50 13.40
CA LYS A 301 2.65 -14.15 14.79
C LYS A 301 2.10 -12.74 14.90
N ILE A 302 0.93 -12.61 15.51
CA ILE A 302 0.31 -11.34 15.86
C ILE A 302 1.09 -10.72 17.03
N VAL A 303 1.30 -9.40 16.99
CA VAL A 303 2.03 -8.68 18.04
C VAL A 303 1.16 -7.55 18.58
N ASN A 304 0.74 -7.68 19.83
CA ASN A 304 0.08 -6.64 20.60
C ASN A 304 0.93 -6.24 21.81
N TYR A 305 0.53 -5.18 22.53
CA TYR A 305 1.31 -4.67 23.66
C TYR A 305 1.45 -5.69 24.79
N ASP A 306 0.36 -6.40 25.12
CA ASP A 306 0.36 -7.35 26.24
C ASP A 306 1.25 -8.58 25.96
N GLU A 307 1.41 -8.96 24.69
CA GLU A 307 2.31 -10.02 24.25
C GLU A 307 3.73 -9.55 23.89
N LEU A 308 3.99 -8.24 23.87
CA LEU A 308 5.26 -7.67 23.42
C LEU A 308 6.46 -8.24 24.20
N THR A 309 6.31 -8.42 25.51
CA THR A 309 7.36 -9.03 26.35
C THR A 309 7.65 -10.47 25.91
N ASN A 310 6.61 -11.26 25.67
CA ASN A 310 6.76 -12.65 25.23
C ASN A 310 7.35 -12.72 23.82
N PHE A 311 6.98 -11.78 22.95
CA PHE A 311 7.56 -11.61 21.62
C PHE A 311 9.07 -11.32 21.69
N VAL A 312 9.47 -10.31 22.45
CA VAL A 312 10.90 -9.95 22.63
C VAL A 312 11.69 -11.12 23.21
N GLN A 313 11.13 -11.80 24.20
CA GLN A 313 11.76 -12.96 24.82
C GLN A 313 11.96 -14.12 23.83
N PHE A 314 10.94 -14.40 23.02
CA PHE A 314 10.98 -15.44 21.99
C PHE A 314 12.06 -15.13 20.95
N GLU A 315 12.04 -13.93 20.37
CA GLU A 315 12.99 -13.51 19.34
C GLU A 315 14.43 -13.49 19.87
N ALA A 316 14.66 -12.93 21.07
CA ALA A 316 15.98 -12.91 21.69
C ALA A 316 16.56 -14.32 21.88
N ASN A 317 15.72 -15.28 22.29
CA ASN A 317 16.13 -16.67 22.44
C ASN A 317 16.46 -17.32 21.09
N GLN A 318 15.63 -17.11 20.06
CA GLN A 318 15.89 -17.62 18.71
C GLN A 318 17.20 -17.07 18.15
N LYS A 319 17.42 -15.76 18.24
CA LYS A 319 18.63 -15.11 17.73
C LYS A 319 19.88 -15.56 18.49
N LYS A 320 19.80 -15.81 19.80
CA LYS A 320 20.91 -16.43 20.56
C LYS A 320 21.25 -17.84 20.10
N MET A 321 20.25 -18.65 19.78
CA MET A 321 20.50 -19.99 19.21
C MET A 321 21.22 -19.87 17.86
N LEU A 322 20.81 -18.92 17.01
CA LEU A 322 21.49 -18.64 15.74
C LEU A 322 22.94 -18.16 15.94
N ILE A 323 23.21 -17.31 16.93
CA ILE A 323 24.59 -16.88 17.26
C ILE A 323 25.46 -18.10 17.56
N ASN A 324 24.99 -19.02 18.41
CA ASN A 324 25.74 -20.22 18.74
C ASN A 324 26.02 -21.11 17.52
N LEU A 325 25.12 -21.13 16.54
CA LEU A 325 25.33 -21.86 15.28
C LEU A 325 26.36 -21.16 14.39
N GLU A 326 26.31 -19.83 14.29
CA GLU A 326 27.31 -19.06 13.54
C GLU A 326 28.70 -19.14 14.20
N ASP A 327 28.80 -19.10 15.53
CA ASP A 327 30.08 -19.27 16.24
C ASP A 327 30.72 -20.64 15.96
N LYS A 328 29.92 -21.71 15.84
CA LYS A 328 30.42 -23.02 15.40
C LYS A 328 30.96 -22.98 13.96
N LYS A 329 30.22 -22.35 13.03
CA LYS A 329 30.68 -22.18 11.64
C LYS A 329 31.97 -21.36 11.56
N ILE A 330 32.11 -20.33 12.40
CA ILE A 330 33.34 -19.52 12.50
C ILE A 330 34.50 -20.41 12.92
N SER A 331 34.34 -21.21 13.99
CA SER A 331 35.38 -22.12 14.46
C SER A 331 35.79 -23.13 13.38
N GLU A 332 34.82 -23.76 12.73
CA GLU A 332 35.08 -24.74 11.66
C GLU A 332 35.80 -24.11 10.45
N ALA A 333 35.38 -22.90 10.04
CA ALA A 333 36.03 -22.17 8.95
C ALA A 333 37.46 -21.77 9.31
N GLN A 334 37.71 -21.34 10.56
CA GLN A 334 39.05 -21.02 11.05
C GLN A 334 39.98 -22.25 11.06
N ASP A 335 39.49 -23.41 11.48
CA ASP A 335 40.27 -24.66 11.49
C ASP A 335 40.63 -25.12 10.07
N LYS A 336 39.68 -25.02 9.13
CA LYS A 336 39.93 -25.29 7.70
C LYS A 336 40.94 -24.33 7.10
N LEU A 337 40.78 -23.03 7.34
CA LEU A 337 41.71 -21.99 6.89
C LEU A 337 43.13 -22.26 7.38
N GLN A 338 43.29 -22.68 8.64
CA GLN A 338 44.60 -23.02 9.19
C GLN A 338 45.21 -24.24 8.49
N THR A 339 44.40 -25.26 8.20
CA THR A 339 44.84 -26.46 7.46
C THR A 339 45.31 -26.11 6.05
N ILE A 340 44.53 -25.30 5.31
CA ILE A 340 44.89 -24.87 3.95
C ILE A 340 46.16 -24.01 3.97
N LYS A 341 46.33 -23.12 4.97
CA LYS A 341 47.56 -22.33 5.13
C LYS A 341 48.80 -23.21 5.28
N GLU A 342 48.74 -24.23 6.13
CA GLU A 342 49.84 -25.17 6.33
C GLU A 342 50.19 -25.96 5.05
N GLU A 343 49.19 -26.34 4.26
CA GLU A 343 49.41 -26.99 2.95
C GLU A 343 50.02 -26.04 1.92
N VAL A 344 49.51 -24.82 1.84
CA VAL A 344 50.06 -23.76 0.96
C VAL A 344 51.50 -23.44 1.33
N GLU A 345 51.86 -23.39 2.61
CA GLU A 345 53.24 -23.22 3.08
C GLU A 345 54.14 -24.37 2.60
N LYS A 346 53.73 -25.62 2.80
CA LYS A 346 54.48 -26.80 2.33
C LYS A 346 54.68 -26.79 0.81
N GLN A 347 53.63 -26.49 0.06
CA GLN A 347 53.70 -26.38 -1.40
C GLN A 347 54.62 -25.23 -1.84
N THR A 348 54.58 -24.10 -1.14
CA THR A 348 55.48 -22.96 -1.40
C THR A 348 56.94 -23.37 -1.16
N GLU A 349 57.24 -24.06 -0.06
CA GLU A 349 58.58 -24.58 0.22
C GLU A 349 59.05 -25.58 -0.84
N GLU A 350 58.17 -26.49 -1.29
CA GLU A 350 58.46 -27.45 -2.36
C GLU A 350 58.79 -26.73 -3.67
N TYR A 351 57.98 -25.76 -4.06
CA TYR A 351 58.21 -24.95 -5.25
C TYR A 351 59.55 -24.18 -5.17
N LEU A 352 59.86 -23.56 -4.02
CA LEU A 352 61.13 -22.88 -3.78
C LEU A 352 62.33 -23.84 -3.86
N SER A 353 62.18 -25.08 -3.37
CA SER A 353 63.21 -26.13 -3.51
C SER A 353 63.47 -26.46 -4.98
N LYS A 354 62.42 -26.63 -5.79
CA LYS A 354 62.55 -26.86 -7.25
C LYS A 354 63.21 -25.69 -7.96
N GLN A 355 62.85 -24.47 -7.59
CA GLN A 355 63.50 -23.26 -8.10
C GLN A 355 64.99 -23.22 -7.75
N ARG A 356 65.38 -23.58 -6.52
CA ARG A 356 66.79 -23.68 -6.10
C ARG A 356 67.54 -24.76 -6.90
N GLN A 357 66.94 -25.92 -7.14
CA GLN A 357 67.55 -26.98 -7.96
C GLN A 357 67.87 -26.48 -9.38
N ILE A 358 66.95 -25.73 -9.99
CA ILE A 358 67.16 -25.14 -11.32
C ILE A 358 68.25 -24.07 -11.28
N SER A 359 68.26 -23.21 -10.26
CA SER A 359 69.32 -22.20 -10.08
C SER A 359 70.70 -22.85 -9.97
N THR A 360 70.83 -23.90 -9.14
CA THR A 360 72.08 -24.66 -8.99
C THR A 360 72.47 -25.37 -10.29
N PHE A 361 71.53 -25.98 -11.01
CA PHE A 361 71.80 -26.59 -12.32
C PHE A 361 72.32 -25.56 -13.34
N LEU A 362 71.70 -24.37 -13.39
CA LEU A 362 72.12 -23.28 -14.27
C LEU A 362 73.50 -22.72 -13.90
N GLU A 363 73.82 -22.61 -12.60
CA GLU A 363 75.17 -22.23 -12.13
C GLU A 363 76.21 -23.27 -12.52
N CYS A 364 75.98 -24.56 -12.25
CA CYS A 364 76.88 -25.64 -12.63
C CYS A 364 77.13 -25.71 -14.15
N LYS A 365 76.12 -25.40 -14.97
CA LYS A 365 76.24 -25.32 -16.44
C LYS A 365 77.08 -24.12 -16.91
N LYS A 366 77.05 -22.99 -16.20
CA LYS A 366 77.94 -21.82 -16.47
C LYS A 366 79.41 -22.13 -16.16
N THR A 367 79.68 -22.96 -15.16
CA THR A 367 81.04 -23.29 -14.70
C THR A 367 81.72 -24.38 -15.56
N PHE A 368 81.03 -24.96 -16.55
CA PHE A 368 81.56 -26.05 -17.38
C PHE A 368 82.60 -25.65 -18.44
N LEU A 369 82.97 -24.36 -18.56
CA LEU A 369 84.07 -23.88 -19.40
C LEU A 369 85.34 -23.46 -18.62
N GLY A 370 85.46 -23.82 -17.33
CA GLY A 370 86.69 -23.62 -16.57
C GLY A 370 86.77 -24.47 -15.30
N LYS A 371 87.72 -25.41 -15.25
CA LYS A 371 88.02 -26.28 -14.10
C LYS A 371 88.11 -25.50 -12.78
N VAL A 372 87.16 -25.71 -11.86
CA VAL A 372 87.41 -25.60 -10.41
C VAL A 372 86.60 -26.66 -9.65
N LYS A 373 87.29 -27.38 -8.75
CA LYS A 373 86.77 -28.41 -7.84
C LYS A 373 85.75 -27.83 -6.86
N TYR A 374 84.54 -28.40 -6.81
CA TYR A 374 83.70 -28.31 -5.61
C TYR A 374 84.00 -29.49 -4.69
N TYR A 375 84.60 -29.18 -3.54
CA TYR A 375 84.64 -30.11 -2.41
C TYR A 375 83.20 -30.27 -1.91
N PHE A 376 82.64 -31.48 -2.00
CA PHE A 376 81.55 -31.90 -1.12
C PHE A 376 82.10 -31.98 0.30
N SER A 377 82.16 -30.84 0.99
CA SER A 377 82.34 -30.80 2.43
C SER A 377 80.98 -31.01 3.08
N ASN A 378 80.71 -32.25 3.48
CA ASN A 378 79.79 -32.55 4.57
C ASN A 378 80.27 -31.80 5.83
N ARG A 379 79.81 -30.55 6.00
CA ARG A 379 79.80 -29.86 7.28
C ARG A 379 78.39 -29.36 7.51
N LYS A 380 77.68 -30.03 8.43
CA LYS A 380 76.57 -29.43 9.16
C LYS A 380 77.06 -28.08 9.68
N LYS A 381 76.66 -26.99 9.03
CA LYS A 381 76.65 -25.65 9.62
C LYS A 381 75.21 -25.37 9.98
N GLU A 382 74.91 -25.51 11.26
CA GLU A 382 73.72 -24.91 11.87
C GLU A 382 73.72 -23.43 11.50
N LEU A 383 72.73 -23.02 10.72
CA LEU A 383 72.33 -21.63 10.64
C LEU A 383 71.69 -21.30 11.99
N LYS A 384 72.29 -20.37 12.73
CA LYS A 384 71.71 -19.83 13.96
C LYS A 384 70.29 -19.34 13.66
N PRO A 385 69.28 -19.74 14.45
CA PRO A 385 67.95 -19.18 14.32
C PRO A 385 68.00 -17.68 14.62
N ILE A 386 67.44 -16.88 13.71
CA ILE A 386 66.99 -15.53 14.04
C ILE A 386 65.88 -15.72 15.07
N LYS A 387 66.08 -15.17 16.27
CA LYS A 387 65.08 -15.14 17.34
C LYS A 387 63.83 -14.41 16.82
N SER A 388 62.76 -15.15 16.56
CA SER A 388 61.41 -14.64 16.78
C SER A 388 60.88 -15.32 18.04
N GLU A 389 60.59 -14.51 19.05
CA GLU A 389 60.03 -14.94 20.32
C GLU A 389 58.70 -15.64 20.08
N LYS A 390 58.71 -16.98 20.07
CA LYS A 390 57.51 -17.75 20.35
C LYS A 390 57.27 -17.65 21.85
N SER A 391 56.44 -16.70 22.26
CA SER A 391 55.78 -16.70 23.55
C SER A 391 55.04 -18.03 23.70
N LYS A 392 55.61 -18.94 24.50
CA LYS A 392 54.92 -20.15 24.97
C LYS A 392 53.75 -19.69 25.83
N ILE A 393 52.54 -19.68 25.27
CA ILE A 393 51.33 -19.72 26.08
C ILE A 393 51.19 -21.17 26.54
N THR A 394 51.66 -21.41 27.76
CA THR A 394 51.44 -22.63 28.52
C THR A 394 49.93 -22.82 28.68
N LYS A 395 49.36 -23.87 28.07
CA LYS A 395 48.02 -24.35 28.41
C LYS A 395 48.08 -25.00 29.79
N ASN A 396 47.91 -24.20 30.84
CA ASN A 396 47.58 -24.73 32.16
C ASN A 396 46.18 -25.35 32.08
N LYS A 397 46.12 -26.66 32.21
CA LYS A 397 44.91 -27.38 32.59
C LYS A 397 44.78 -27.29 34.10
N ASP A 398 44.23 -26.18 34.59
CA ASP A 398 43.71 -26.13 35.95
C ASP A 398 42.29 -26.70 35.91
N LYS A 399 42.17 -27.94 36.40
CA LYS A 399 40.92 -28.49 36.91
C LYS A 399 40.64 -27.77 38.22
N VAL A 400 39.66 -26.88 38.22
CA VAL A 400 38.94 -26.50 39.43
C VAL A 400 37.54 -27.08 39.28
N GLU A 401 37.29 -28.17 40.02
CA GLU A 401 35.95 -28.58 40.38
C GLU A 401 35.34 -27.47 41.24
N GLU A 402 34.33 -26.78 40.70
CA GLU A 402 33.39 -26.04 41.53
C GLU A 402 31.99 -26.53 41.22
N LYS A 403 31.29 -26.85 42.31
CA LYS A 403 30.07 -27.63 42.38
C LYS A 403 28.98 -27.03 41.50
N ALA A 404 28.29 -27.91 40.79
CA ALA A 404 26.97 -27.64 40.25
C ALA A 404 26.00 -27.35 41.39
N GLU A 405 25.89 -26.08 41.77
CA GLU A 405 24.60 -25.55 42.18
C GLU A 405 23.89 -25.13 40.90
N LEU A 406 22.82 -25.85 40.55
CA LEU A 406 21.84 -25.38 39.58
C LEU A 406 21.37 -24.00 40.08
N PRO A 407 21.74 -22.88 39.42
CA PRO A 407 20.95 -21.69 39.63
C PRO A 407 19.61 -22.03 39.00
N GLN A 408 18.54 -22.05 39.79
CA GLN A 408 17.21 -21.85 39.25
C GLN A 408 17.33 -20.61 38.37
N LYS A 409 17.38 -20.83 37.05
CA LYS A 409 17.69 -19.81 36.08
C LYS A 409 16.48 -18.89 36.07
N GLU A 410 16.54 -17.81 36.85
CA GLU A 410 15.63 -16.69 36.68
C GLU A 410 15.60 -16.42 35.18
N LEU A 411 14.42 -16.57 34.58
CA LEU A 411 14.20 -16.30 33.17
C LEU A 411 14.52 -14.81 32.98
N LYS A 412 15.76 -14.52 32.56
CA LYS A 412 16.23 -13.16 32.30
C LYS A 412 15.29 -12.56 31.26
N GLN A 413 14.43 -11.65 31.70
CA GLN A 413 13.49 -10.94 30.85
C GLN A 413 14.29 -10.01 29.93
N PHE A 414 14.17 -10.20 28.61
CA PHE A 414 14.86 -9.35 27.64
C PHE A 414 14.07 -8.07 27.38
N THR A 415 14.79 -6.96 27.28
CA THR A 415 14.28 -5.67 26.79
C THR A 415 14.44 -5.56 25.26
N ILE A 416 13.85 -4.52 24.66
CA ILE A 416 14.02 -4.23 23.24
C ILE A 416 15.49 -3.89 22.95
N GLU A 417 16.14 -3.16 23.85
CA GLU A 417 17.57 -2.84 23.79
C GLU A 417 18.44 -4.09 23.83
N ASP A 418 18.11 -5.05 24.71
CA ASP A 418 18.81 -6.35 24.74
C ASP A 418 18.63 -7.11 23.42
N LEU A 419 17.43 -7.12 22.85
CA LEU A 419 17.15 -7.75 21.56
C LEU A 419 17.96 -7.11 20.43
N ILE A 420 18.04 -5.78 20.40
CA ILE A 420 18.88 -5.05 19.44
C ILE A 420 20.34 -5.49 19.58
N GLU A 421 20.89 -5.51 20.80
CA GLU A 421 22.27 -5.93 21.02
C GLU A 421 22.52 -7.37 20.55
N ILE A 422 21.57 -8.27 20.78
CA ILE A 422 21.63 -9.66 20.32
C ILE A 422 21.61 -9.72 18.78
N CYS A 423 20.71 -8.99 18.12
CA CYS A 423 20.64 -8.94 16.66
C CYS A 423 21.91 -8.35 16.05
N THR A 424 22.45 -7.25 16.59
CA THR A 424 23.72 -6.67 16.15
C THR A 424 24.88 -7.65 16.31
N LYS A 425 24.91 -8.41 17.42
CA LYS A 425 25.89 -9.48 17.59
C LYS A 425 25.75 -10.54 16.49
N LEU A 426 24.54 -11.02 16.23
CA LEU A 426 24.28 -12.03 15.19
C LEU A 426 24.75 -11.57 13.81
N GLU A 427 24.39 -10.36 13.38
CA GLU A 427 24.84 -9.81 12.09
C GLU A 427 26.37 -9.75 11.99
N ALA A 428 27.06 -9.36 13.07
CA ALA A 428 28.51 -9.34 13.09
C ALA A 428 29.13 -10.74 12.90
N ARG A 429 28.52 -11.78 13.48
CA ARG A 429 28.98 -13.18 13.31
C ARG A 429 28.72 -13.66 11.89
N GLN A 430 27.54 -13.38 11.33
CA GLN A 430 27.21 -13.71 9.95
C GLN A 430 28.18 -13.03 8.96
N LYS A 431 28.52 -11.74 9.19
CA LYS A 431 29.54 -11.02 8.40
C LYS A 431 30.91 -11.69 8.52
N MET A 432 31.31 -12.12 9.73
CA MET A 432 32.56 -12.83 9.95
C MET A 432 32.59 -14.18 9.22
N VAL A 433 31.51 -14.96 9.25
CA VAL A 433 31.40 -16.22 8.50
C VAL A 433 31.54 -15.96 7.00
N LYS A 434 30.86 -14.94 6.46
CA LYS A 434 31.00 -14.55 5.04
C LYS A 434 32.46 -14.22 4.71
N SER A 435 33.12 -13.37 5.51
CA SER A 435 34.53 -13.01 5.32
C SER A 435 35.47 -14.22 5.34
N LEU A 436 35.30 -15.12 6.31
CA LEU A 436 36.14 -16.32 6.41
C LEU A 436 35.96 -17.26 5.21
N LYS A 437 34.75 -17.36 4.67
CA LYS A 437 34.51 -18.14 3.44
C LYS A 437 35.18 -17.51 2.22
N THR A 438 35.19 -16.19 2.10
CA THR A 438 35.93 -15.50 1.03
C THR A 438 37.43 -15.74 1.17
N ASP A 439 37.97 -15.66 2.38
CA ASP A 439 39.37 -15.98 2.66
C ASP A 439 39.70 -17.44 2.34
N GLU A 440 38.78 -18.37 2.63
CA GLU A 440 38.91 -19.80 2.34
C GLU A 440 39.03 -20.01 0.83
N LYS A 441 38.10 -19.47 0.03
CA LYS A 441 38.16 -19.51 -1.43
C LYS A 441 39.46 -18.92 -1.99
N ALA A 442 39.91 -17.78 -1.45
CA ALA A 442 41.15 -17.13 -1.89
C ALA A 442 42.38 -18.02 -1.67
N LEU A 443 42.46 -18.66 -0.50
CA LEU A 443 43.56 -19.55 -0.16
C LEU A 443 43.50 -20.87 -0.92
N GLU A 444 42.32 -21.42 -1.19
CA GLU A 444 42.15 -22.59 -2.05
C GLU A 444 42.61 -22.33 -3.48
N LEU A 445 42.27 -21.17 -4.06
CA LEU A 445 42.77 -20.77 -5.38
C LEU A 445 44.29 -20.65 -5.40
N LYS A 446 44.87 -20.06 -4.34
CA LYS A 446 46.33 -19.99 -4.17
C LYS A 446 46.96 -21.38 -4.11
N LYS A 447 46.34 -22.32 -3.38
CA LYS A 447 46.76 -23.72 -3.30
C LYS A 447 46.75 -24.38 -4.69
N ILE A 448 45.64 -24.28 -5.43
CA ILE A 448 45.51 -24.84 -6.78
C ILE A 448 46.57 -24.25 -7.74
N ASN A 449 46.80 -22.94 -7.66
CA ASN A 449 47.83 -22.28 -8.48
C ASN A 449 49.24 -22.77 -8.13
N LEU A 450 49.56 -22.96 -6.85
CA LEU A 450 50.83 -23.53 -6.42
C LEU A 450 50.99 -24.98 -6.88
N GLU A 451 49.95 -25.82 -6.78
CA GLU A 451 49.98 -27.19 -7.30
C GLU A 451 50.29 -27.23 -8.80
N ARG A 452 49.68 -26.35 -9.58
CA ARG A 452 49.96 -26.21 -11.02
C ARG A 452 51.39 -25.76 -11.27
N LYS A 453 51.88 -24.74 -10.53
CA LYS A 453 53.27 -24.27 -10.63
C LYS A 453 54.27 -25.38 -10.30
N ILE A 454 54.01 -26.17 -9.27
CA ILE A 454 54.82 -27.32 -8.84
C ILE A 454 54.82 -28.42 -9.90
N LYS A 455 53.66 -28.72 -10.50
CA LYS A 455 53.53 -29.71 -11.59
C LYS A 455 54.29 -29.26 -12.83
N ASN A 456 54.10 -28.01 -13.25
CA ASN A 456 54.81 -27.43 -14.40
C ASN A 456 56.33 -27.34 -14.14
N ALA A 457 56.73 -27.06 -12.90
CA ALA A 457 58.14 -27.06 -12.51
C ALA A 457 58.78 -28.45 -12.60
N ASN A 458 58.04 -29.51 -12.23
CA ASN A 458 58.50 -30.89 -12.42
C ASN A 458 58.68 -31.25 -13.89
N ILE A 459 57.74 -30.86 -14.75
CA ILE A 459 57.84 -31.09 -16.20
C ILE A 459 59.09 -30.40 -16.76
N TYR A 460 59.30 -29.13 -16.39
CA TYR A 460 60.47 -28.37 -16.81
C TYR A 460 61.80 -28.99 -16.31
N LEU A 461 61.82 -29.48 -15.06
CA LEU A 461 62.98 -30.20 -14.49
C LEU A 461 63.30 -31.49 -15.25
N ASN A 462 62.29 -32.26 -15.65
CA ASN A 462 62.47 -33.51 -16.40
C ASN A 462 63.02 -33.27 -17.83
N GLU A 463 62.70 -32.12 -18.43
CA GLU A 463 63.09 -31.76 -19.80
C GLU A 463 64.26 -30.75 -19.85
N ILE A 464 64.95 -30.52 -18.74
CA ILE A 464 65.88 -29.38 -18.56
C ILE A 464 67.12 -29.41 -19.48
N GLU A 465 67.45 -30.56 -20.08
CA GLU A 465 68.50 -30.68 -21.10
C GLU A 465 68.07 -30.16 -22.48
N LEU A 466 66.77 -30.27 -22.81
CA LEU A 466 66.17 -29.78 -24.05
C LEU A 466 65.88 -28.28 -23.97
N HIS A 467 65.50 -27.78 -22.79
CA HIS A 467 65.23 -26.37 -22.53
C HIS A 467 66.53 -25.59 -22.31
N LYS A 468 67.10 -25.05 -23.39
CA LYS A 468 68.17 -24.05 -23.27
C LYS A 468 67.59 -22.68 -22.89
N LYS A 469 67.79 -22.32 -21.62
CA LYS A 469 68.19 -20.98 -21.09
C LYS A 469 67.22 -20.37 -20.06
N SER A 470 67.82 -19.91 -18.96
CA SER A 470 67.33 -18.86 -18.05
C SER A 470 66.23 -19.25 -17.04
N ILE A 471 66.44 -18.82 -15.79
CA ILE A 471 65.45 -18.88 -14.70
C ILE A 471 64.17 -18.10 -15.02
N PHE A 472 64.25 -17.12 -15.92
CA PHE A 472 63.10 -16.34 -16.39
C PHE A 472 62.16 -17.16 -17.28
N GLU A 473 62.68 -18.07 -18.11
CA GLU A 473 61.84 -18.97 -18.92
C GLU A 473 61.15 -20.00 -18.03
N PHE A 474 61.83 -20.46 -16.98
CA PHE A 474 61.22 -21.31 -15.95
C PHE A 474 60.01 -20.62 -15.29
N TRP A 475 60.15 -19.38 -14.83
CA TRP A 475 59.02 -18.64 -14.24
C TRP A 475 57.87 -18.43 -15.24
N LYS A 476 58.19 -18.13 -16.50
CA LYS A 476 57.18 -17.99 -17.57
C LYS A 476 56.45 -19.31 -17.84
N PHE A 477 57.15 -20.43 -17.78
CA PHE A 477 56.60 -21.77 -18.00
C PHE A 477 55.73 -22.23 -16.82
N THR A 478 56.18 -22.00 -15.59
CA THR A 478 55.44 -22.41 -14.39
C THR A 478 54.15 -21.61 -14.19
N ASN A 479 54.14 -20.33 -14.58
CA ASN A 479 52.97 -19.45 -14.46
C ASN A 479 51.99 -19.53 -15.66
N LYS A 480 52.26 -20.38 -16.66
CA LYS A 480 51.47 -20.44 -17.91
C LYS A 480 49.98 -20.77 -17.68
N ASP A 481 49.68 -21.57 -16.65
CA ASP A 481 48.34 -22.08 -16.36
C ASP A 481 47.77 -21.55 -15.01
N GLU A 482 48.31 -20.42 -14.53
CA GLU A 482 47.86 -19.76 -13.29
C GLU A 482 46.44 -19.21 -13.47
N LEU A 483 45.53 -19.60 -12.57
CA LEU A 483 44.21 -19.00 -12.51
C LEU A 483 44.30 -17.57 -11.98
N PRO A 484 43.48 -16.64 -12.50
CA PRO A 484 43.39 -15.30 -11.94
C PRO A 484 42.98 -15.35 -10.46
N SER A 485 43.49 -14.39 -9.67
CA SER A 485 43.06 -14.20 -8.28
C SER A 485 41.59 -13.77 -8.24
N LEU A 486 40.94 -13.89 -7.08
CA LEU A 486 39.59 -13.35 -6.87
C LEU A 486 39.53 -11.88 -7.32
N ASN A 487 38.49 -11.50 -8.06
CA ASN A 487 38.30 -10.11 -8.47
C ASN A 487 38.12 -9.23 -7.22
N GLU A 488 38.70 -8.03 -7.20
CA GLU A 488 38.40 -7.03 -6.17
C GLU A 488 36.92 -6.66 -6.28
N GLY A 489 36.12 -7.18 -5.35
CA GLY A 489 34.67 -7.15 -5.43
C GLY A 489 34.12 -8.39 -6.14
N GLU A 490 34.13 -9.54 -5.47
CA GLU A 490 33.02 -10.47 -5.70
C GLU A 490 31.76 -9.73 -5.29
N GLU A 491 31.00 -9.21 -6.27
CA GLU A 491 29.56 -9.02 -6.07
C GLU A 491 29.07 -10.29 -5.42
N GLU A 492 28.33 -10.15 -4.31
CA GLU A 492 27.72 -11.27 -3.60
C GLU A 492 27.34 -12.36 -4.61
N GLU A 493 27.79 -13.60 -4.37
CA GLU A 493 27.23 -14.78 -5.03
C GLU A 493 25.74 -14.77 -4.72
N ASN A 494 25.02 -14.03 -5.55
CA ASN A 494 23.61 -14.13 -5.77
C ASN A 494 23.48 -15.54 -6.31
N SER A 495 23.12 -16.46 -5.41
CA SER A 495 22.32 -17.63 -5.73
C SER A 495 21.49 -17.29 -6.95
N ASN A 496 21.90 -17.76 -8.15
CA ASN A 496 21.34 -17.39 -9.44
C ASN A 496 20.63 -16.02 -9.42
N LYS A 497 21.27 -14.93 -9.88
CA LYS A 497 20.47 -13.80 -10.39
C LYS A 497 19.64 -14.35 -11.57
N GLU A 498 18.55 -15.06 -11.29
CA GLU A 498 17.34 -15.00 -12.08
C GLU A 498 17.22 -13.50 -12.33
N LYS A 499 17.36 -13.10 -13.59
CA LYS A 499 17.09 -11.72 -14.00
C LYS A 499 15.85 -11.32 -13.22
N ILE A 500 15.94 -10.29 -12.36
CA ILE A 500 14.79 -9.78 -11.62
C ILE A 500 13.75 -9.51 -12.70
N ALA A 501 12.80 -10.43 -12.84
CA ALA A 501 11.80 -10.33 -13.87
C ALA A 501 10.98 -9.11 -13.45
N LYS A 502 10.87 -8.10 -14.31
CA LYS A 502 10.03 -6.95 -14.02
C LYS A 502 8.63 -7.47 -13.72
N SER A 503 8.24 -7.43 -12.44
CA SER A 503 6.91 -7.74 -11.98
C SER A 503 6.04 -6.52 -12.27
N PHE A 504 4.89 -6.73 -12.88
CA PHE A 504 3.91 -5.67 -13.10
C PHE A 504 3.36 -5.14 -11.76
N ASN A 505 3.48 -3.84 -11.53
CA ASN A 505 2.78 -3.14 -10.45
C ASN A 505 1.65 -2.30 -11.06
N TYR A 506 0.39 -2.56 -10.69
CA TYR A 506 -0.75 -1.87 -11.28
C TYR A 506 -0.69 -0.34 -11.11
N GLU A 507 -0.35 0.17 -9.93
CA GLU A 507 -0.34 1.62 -9.66
C GLU A 507 0.77 2.34 -10.45
N GLU A 508 1.92 1.69 -10.65
CA GLU A 508 3.10 2.31 -11.29
C GLU A 508 3.14 2.09 -12.82
N ASP A 509 2.66 0.93 -13.30
CA ASP A 509 2.89 0.48 -14.67
C ASP A 509 1.67 0.60 -15.60
N ILE A 510 0.44 0.72 -15.08
CA ILE A 510 -0.80 0.57 -15.88
C ILE A 510 -0.86 1.52 -17.08
N GLU A 511 -0.34 2.74 -16.99
CA GLU A 511 -0.38 3.69 -18.10
C GLU A 511 0.45 3.20 -19.29
N ASN A 512 1.70 2.84 -19.05
CA ASN A 512 2.63 2.37 -20.09
C ASN A 512 2.24 0.98 -20.58
N PHE A 513 1.85 0.10 -19.66
CA PHE A 513 1.37 -1.24 -19.97
C PHE A 513 0.10 -1.19 -20.83
N GLY A 514 -0.88 -0.37 -20.42
CA GLY A 514 -2.14 -0.15 -21.11
C GLY A 514 -1.94 0.33 -22.54
N LYS A 515 -1.01 1.27 -22.77
CA LYS A 515 -0.66 1.73 -24.13
C LYS A 515 -0.10 0.58 -24.99
N LYS A 516 0.86 -0.18 -24.44
CA LYS A 516 1.53 -1.29 -25.14
C LYS A 516 0.54 -2.39 -25.56
N VAL A 517 -0.39 -2.76 -24.67
CA VAL A 517 -1.38 -3.81 -24.99
C VAL A 517 -2.45 -3.28 -25.96
N ASP A 518 -2.89 -2.04 -25.83
CA ASP A 518 -3.89 -1.45 -26.74
C ASP A 518 -3.36 -1.33 -28.17
N GLU A 519 -2.11 -0.89 -28.36
CA GLU A 519 -1.42 -0.87 -29.66
C GLU A 519 -1.31 -2.27 -30.27
N LEU A 520 -0.95 -3.27 -29.45
CA LEU A 520 -0.86 -4.66 -29.88
C LEU A 520 -2.22 -5.17 -30.38
N GLN A 521 -3.30 -4.89 -29.66
CA GLN A 521 -4.66 -5.31 -30.03
C GLN A 521 -5.15 -4.61 -31.29
N ARG A 522 -4.94 -3.29 -31.43
CA ARG A 522 -5.31 -2.52 -32.64
C ARG A 522 -4.62 -3.04 -33.91
N ARG A 523 -3.36 -3.47 -33.78
CA ARG A 523 -2.58 -3.99 -34.92
C ARG A 523 -2.99 -5.41 -35.32
N LYS A 524 -3.41 -6.23 -34.35
CA LYS A 524 -3.58 -7.68 -34.56
C LYS A 524 -5.03 -8.14 -34.67
N LEU A 525 -5.97 -7.46 -34.00
CA LEU A 525 -7.37 -7.85 -33.97
C LEU A 525 -8.17 -7.12 -35.05
N SER A 526 -9.04 -7.86 -35.72
CA SER A 526 -10.04 -7.31 -36.64
C SER A 526 -11.22 -6.70 -35.86
N LYS A 527 -12.03 -5.86 -36.53
CA LYS A 527 -13.25 -5.28 -35.93
C LYS A 527 -14.15 -6.36 -35.33
N ASN A 528 -14.46 -7.40 -36.10
CA ASN A 528 -15.31 -8.51 -35.64
C ASN A 528 -14.73 -9.22 -34.40
N GLU A 529 -13.41 -9.36 -34.29
CA GLU A 529 -12.78 -9.92 -33.09
C GLU A 529 -12.91 -8.98 -31.88
N THR A 530 -12.71 -7.67 -32.07
CA THR A 530 -12.92 -6.70 -30.98
C THR A 530 -14.38 -6.62 -30.54
N ASP A 531 -15.33 -6.77 -31.47
CA ASP A 531 -16.76 -6.83 -31.19
C ASP A 531 -17.12 -8.10 -30.43
N SER A 532 -16.50 -9.23 -30.79
CA SER A 532 -16.67 -10.50 -30.09
C SER A 532 -16.17 -10.43 -28.64
N VAL A 533 -15.02 -9.81 -28.39
CA VAL A 533 -14.50 -9.62 -27.02
C VAL A 533 -15.40 -8.70 -26.20
N PHE A 534 -15.89 -7.61 -26.80
CA PHE A 534 -16.87 -6.72 -26.18
C PHE A 534 -18.20 -7.43 -25.86
N ALA A 535 -18.67 -8.30 -26.76
CA ALA A 535 -19.86 -9.11 -26.56
C ALA A 535 -19.75 -10.02 -25.33
N VAL A 536 -18.55 -10.56 -25.04
CA VAL A 536 -18.31 -11.39 -23.86
C VAL A 536 -18.59 -10.65 -22.57
N LYS A 537 -18.20 -9.37 -22.48
CA LYS A 537 -18.46 -8.56 -21.29
C LYS A 537 -19.96 -8.42 -21.00
N ASN A 538 -20.77 -8.39 -22.05
CA ASN A 538 -22.22 -8.22 -21.95
C ASN A 538 -23.01 -9.55 -21.85
N ALA A 539 -22.39 -10.68 -22.18
CA ALA A 539 -23.06 -11.99 -22.28
C ALA A 539 -22.20 -13.14 -21.71
N LEU A 540 -21.41 -12.88 -20.66
CA LEU A 540 -20.41 -13.83 -20.13
C LEU A 540 -21.02 -15.18 -19.75
N THR A 541 -22.11 -15.19 -18.98
CA THR A 541 -22.80 -16.40 -18.53
C THR A 541 -23.24 -17.27 -19.71
N SER A 542 -23.87 -16.66 -20.72
CA SER A 542 -24.30 -17.35 -21.92
C SER A 542 -23.13 -17.97 -22.69
N ILE A 543 -22.03 -17.21 -22.82
CA ILE A 543 -20.81 -17.68 -23.50
C ILE A 543 -20.14 -18.82 -22.74
N GLN A 544 -20.07 -18.77 -21.40
CA GLN A 544 -19.51 -19.86 -20.58
C GLN A 544 -20.31 -21.16 -20.75
N ILE A 545 -21.64 -21.08 -20.76
CA ILE A 545 -22.51 -22.24 -21.01
C ILE A 545 -22.21 -22.86 -22.39
N LEU A 546 -22.11 -22.02 -23.42
CA LEU A 546 -21.87 -22.46 -24.79
C LEU A 546 -20.45 -22.99 -25.01
N GLN A 547 -19.43 -22.43 -24.34
CA GLN A 547 -18.05 -22.89 -24.44
C GLN A 547 -17.89 -24.35 -23.99
N ASN A 548 -18.62 -24.74 -22.94
CA ASN A 548 -18.53 -26.08 -22.36
C ASN A 548 -19.44 -27.11 -23.06
N THR A 549 -20.26 -26.69 -24.01
CA THR A 549 -21.20 -27.55 -24.72
C THR A 549 -20.64 -27.87 -26.10
N LYS A 550 -20.17 -29.11 -26.30
CA LYS A 550 -19.53 -29.55 -27.57
C LYS A 550 -20.52 -29.92 -28.69
N SER A 551 -21.81 -30.08 -28.38
CA SER A 551 -22.84 -30.51 -29.34
C SER A 551 -23.93 -29.43 -29.50
N ASN A 552 -24.77 -29.55 -30.54
CA ASN A 552 -25.96 -28.72 -30.70
C ASN A 552 -27.03 -28.96 -29.61
N GLU A 553 -26.83 -29.95 -28.74
CA GLU A 553 -27.77 -30.34 -27.68
C GLU A 553 -27.42 -29.64 -26.37
N LEU A 554 -28.15 -28.56 -26.11
CA LEU A 554 -28.21 -27.92 -24.79
C LEU A 554 -29.23 -28.67 -23.94
N THR A 555 -28.90 -28.91 -22.66
CA THR A 555 -29.89 -29.43 -21.70
C THR A 555 -31.03 -28.42 -21.52
N GLU A 556 -32.23 -28.88 -21.19
CA GLU A 556 -33.38 -27.99 -20.91
C GLU A 556 -33.04 -26.92 -19.87
N LYS A 557 -32.24 -27.27 -18.85
CA LYS A 557 -31.75 -26.33 -17.84
C LYS A 557 -30.87 -25.24 -18.44
N GLN A 558 -29.91 -25.60 -19.29
CA GLN A 558 -29.03 -24.63 -19.95
C GLN A 558 -29.81 -23.72 -20.90
N ARG A 559 -30.76 -24.28 -21.67
CA ARG A 559 -31.61 -23.51 -22.58
C ARG A 559 -32.49 -22.51 -21.81
N SER A 560 -33.05 -22.93 -20.68
CA SER A 560 -33.82 -22.04 -19.79
C SER A 560 -32.97 -20.90 -19.22
N ILE A 561 -31.69 -21.15 -18.86
CA ILE A 561 -30.79 -20.08 -18.39
C ILE A 561 -30.48 -19.09 -19.51
N LEU A 562 -30.16 -19.58 -20.72
CA LEU A 562 -29.90 -18.74 -21.89
C LEU A 562 -31.12 -17.89 -22.27
N GLU A 563 -32.32 -18.46 -22.18
CA GLU A 563 -33.57 -17.74 -22.42
C GLU A 563 -33.81 -16.64 -21.39
N LYS A 564 -33.52 -16.90 -20.11
CA LYS A 564 -33.58 -15.87 -19.05
C LYS A 564 -32.59 -14.74 -19.30
N GLU A 565 -31.35 -15.05 -19.69
CA GLU A 565 -30.34 -14.03 -20.03
C GLU A 565 -30.79 -13.19 -21.24
N LEU A 566 -31.29 -13.83 -22.31
CA LEU A 566 -31.82 -13.12 -23.48
C LEU A 566 -32.99 -12.21 -23.11
N ASN A 567 -33.96 -12.72 -22.34
CA ASN A 567 -35.12 -11.95 -21.92
C ASN A 567 -34.71 -10.76 -21.04
N LYS A 568 -33.70 -10.92 -20.18
CA LYS A 568 -33.13 -9.80 -19.41
C LYS A 568 -32.59 -8.71 -20.32
N ILE A 569 -31.78 -9.07 -21.33
CA ILE A 569 -31.23 -8.10 -22.28
C ILE A 569 -32.35 -7.43 -23.09
N LYS A 570 -33.39 -8.17 -23.51
CA LYS A 570 -34.56 -7.61 -24.18
C LYS A 570 -35.35 -6.64 -23.31
N SER A 571 -35.59 -6.96 -22.04
CA SER A 571 -36.26 -6.03 -21.12
C SER A 571 -35.43 -4.77 -20.86
N GLU A 572 -34.10 -4.87 -20.84
CA GLU A 572 -33.22 -3.69 -20.80
C GLU A 572 -33.29 -2.88 -22.10
N TYR A 573 -33.38 -3.55 -23.26
CA TYR A 573 -33.58 -2.91 -24.56
C TYR A 573 -34.89 -2.13 -24.60
N GLU A 574 -35.99 -2.75 -24.18
CA GLU A 574 -37.34 -2.13 -24.15
C GLU A 574 -37.37 -0.84 -23.32
N LYS A 575 -36.75 -0.85 -22.13
CA LYS A 575 -36.67 0.34 -21.26
C LYS A 575 -35.87 1.50 -21.87
N ASN A 576 -34.96 1.20 -22.80
CA ASN A 576 -34.09 2.18 -23.44
C ASN A 576 -34.48 2.41 -24.90
N ILE A 577 -35.60 1.86 -25.37
CA ILE A 577 -35.94 1.81 -26.79
C ILE A 577 -36.02 3.20 -27.41
N GLU A 578 -36.59 4.18 -26.71
CA GLU A 578 -36.65 5.57 -27.18
C GLU A 578 -35.25 6.17 -27.34
N THR A 579 -34.31 5.87 -26.45
CA THR A 579 -32.93 6.37 -26.53
C THR A 579 -32.13 5.64 -27.61
N ILE A 580 -32.40 4.35 -27.83
CA ILE A 580 -31.74 3.51 -28.83
C ILE A 580 -32.26 3.85 -30.24
N GLU A 581 -33.57 3.94 -30.43
CA GLU A 581 -34.20 4.31 -31.69
C GLU A 581 -33.88 5.76 -32.09
N LEU A 582 -33.76 6.70 -31.13
CA LEU A 582 -33.22 8.05 -31.38
C LEU A 582 -31.77 8.03 -31.92
N LYS A 583 -30.96 7.01 -31.59
CA LYS A 583 -29.61 6.84 -32.16
C LYS A 583 -29.64 6.22 -33.57
N ASP A 584 -30.72 5.53 -33.94
CA ASP A 584 -30.84 4.72 -35.17
C ASP A 584 -31.70 5.38 -36.26
N PHE A 585 -32.66 6.24 -35.92
CA PHE A 585 -33.58 6.86 -36.86
C PHE A 585 -33.23 8.35 -37.10
N ASP A 586 -32.37 8.61 -38.09
CA ASP A 586 -32.10 9.95 -38.61
C ASP A 586 -32.45 10.02 -40.11
N VAL A 587 -33.70 10.43 -40.40
CA VAL A 587 -34.19 10.69 -41.77
C VAL A 587 -33.89 12.13 -42.22
N PHE A 588 -33.36 12.98 -41.34
CA PHE A 588 -33.13 14.40 -41.58
C PHE A 588 -31.74 14.88 -41.12
N GLY A 589 -30.68 14.10 -41.38
CA GLY A 589 -29.28 14.52 -41.25
C GLY A 589 -28.96 15.39 -40.03
N GLY A 590 -29.46 15.04 -38.86
CA GLY A 590 -29.42 15.87 -37.66
C GLY A 590 -29.69 15.07 -36.38
N ILE A 591 -28.60 14.67 -35.72
CA ILE A 591 -28.50 14.17 -34.34
C ILE A 591 -28.76 12.65 -34.16
N SER A 592 -28.09 11.81 -34.95
CA SER A 592 -27.36 10.67 -34.36
C SER A 592 -26.10 11.24 -33.68
N GLU A 593 -25.56 10.63 -32.61
CA GLU A 593 -24.46 11.20 -31.79
C GLU A 593 -23.47 12.02 -32.62
N ASP A 594 -23.60 13.35 -32.53
CA ASP A 594 -22.95 14.29 -33.43
C ASP A 594 -21.45 14.00 -33.48
N SER A 595 -20.96 13.54 -34.64
CA SER A 595 -19.53 13.19 -34.84
C SER A 595 -18.58 14.39 -34.63
N THR A 596 -19.13 15.60 -34.47
CA THR A 596 -18.40 16.80 -34.05
C THR A 596 -18.28 16.94 -32.53
N LYS A 597 -19.07 16.22 -31.72
CA LYS A 597 -18.99 16.23 -30.25
C LYS A 597 -17.69 15.60 -29.81
N ILE A 598 -16.86 16.45 -29.23
CA ILE A 598 -15.58 16.07 -28.67
C ILE A 598 -15.84 15.39 -27.32
N LYS A 599 -15.57 14.08 -27.25
CA LYS A 599 -15.52 13.30 -26.02
C LYS A 599 -14.10 13.35 -25.44
N VAL A 600 -13.93 13.08 -24.15
CA VAL A 600 -12.63 13.14 -23.46
C VAL A 600 -12.38 11.83 -22.72
N ILE A 601 -11.23 11.19 -22.99
CA ILE A 601 -10.71 10.06 -22.22
C ILE A 601 -9.31 10.44 -21.75
N ASN A 602 -9.06 10.37 -20.44
CA ASN A 602 -7.76 10.71 -19.82
C ASN A 602 -7.20 12.05 -20.33
N ASN A 603 -8.00 13.12 -20.25
CA ASN A 603 -7.68 14.47 -20.74
C ASN A 603 -7.38 14.58 -22.25
N THR A 604 -7.62 13.52 -23.03
CA THR A 604 -7.43 13.49 -24.49
C THR A 604 -8.77 13.49 -25.21
N LYS A 605 -8.91 14.41 -26.16
CA LYS A 605 -10.13 14.64 -26.94
C LYS A 605 -10.23 13.64 -28.10
N HIS A 606 -11.40 13.05 -28.32
CA HIS A 606 -11.67 12.13 -29.43
C HIS A 606 -13.10 12.26 -29.97
N ARG A 607 -13.35 11.65 -31.14
CA ARG A 607 -14.64 11.71 -31.86
C ARG A 607 -15.17 10.34 -32.25
N GLU A 608 -14.71 9.28 -31.57
CA GLU A 608 -15.17 7.92 -31.86
C GLU A 608 -16.53 7.61 -31.21
N ILE A 609 -17.25 6.69 -31.85
CA ILE A 609 -18.56 6.21 -31.43
C ILE A 609 -18.38 5.03 -30.47
N GLU A 610 -19.07 5.07 -29.34
CA GLU A 610 -19.06 3.97 -28.37
C GLU A 610 -19.83 2.78 -28.93
N LYS A 611 -19.34 1.56 -28.67
CA LYS A 611 -20.00 0.34 -29.14
C LYS A 611 -21.34 0.18 -28.43
N ASP A 612 -22.38 -0.06 -29.23
CA ASP A 612 -23.70 -0.37 -28.73
C ASP A 612 -23.82 -1.87 -28.48
N LYS A 613 -24.08 -2.28 -27.23
CA LYS A 613 -24.21 -3.69 -26.84
C LYS A 613 -25.33 -4.43 -27.60
N TYR A 614 -26.43 -3.76 -27.96
CA TYR A 614 -27.55 -4.37 -28.66
C TYR A 614 -27.23 -4.59 -30.13
N LYS A 615 -26.58 -3.61 -30.76
CA LYS A 615 -26.09 -3.76 -32.14
C LYS A 615 -25.02 -4.83 -32.24
N VAL A 616 -24.06 -4.83 -31.31
CA VAL A 616 -23.02 -5.86 -31.27
C VAL A 616 -23.65 -7.23 -31.04
N LEU A 617 -24.54 -7.41 -30.06
CA LEU A 617 -25.18 -8.72 -29.83
C LEU A 617 -26.28 -9.09 -30.86
N ASN A 618 -26.62 -8.19 -31.78
CA ASN A 618 -27.72 -8.34 -32.74
C ASN A 618 -29.07 -8.64 -32.06
N ILE A 619 -29.42 -7.87 -31.02
CA ILE A 619 -30.63 -8.07 -30.21
C ILE A 619 -31.69 -7.00 -30.53
N SER A 620 -32.90 -7.47 -30.81
CA SER A 620 -34.15 -6.72 -30.87
C SER A 620 -35.23 -7.43 -30.04
N MET A 621 -36.40 -6.80 -29.91
CA MET A 621 -37.56 -7.44 -29.24
C MET A 621 -37.95 -8.77 -29.90
N GLN A 622 -37.74 -8.91 -31.20
CA GLN A 622 -38.07 -10.09 -32.00
C GLN A 622 -36.97 -11.16 -32.03
N THR A 623 -35.78 -10.91 -31.46
CA THR A 623 -34.66 -11.87 -31.52
C THR A 623 -35.03 -13.22 -30.90
N GLU A 624 -34.96 -14.30 -31.68
CA GLU A 624 -35.22 -15.64 -31.18
C GLU A 624 -34.00 -16.22 -30.44
N LEU A 625 -34.25 -17.16 -29.52
CA LEU A 625 -33.20 -17.78 -28.71
C LEU A 625 -32.12 -18.47 -29.55
N ASP A 626 -32.51 -19.14 -30.63
CA ASP A 626 -31.57 -19.86 -31.49
C ASP A 626 -30.64 -18.91 -32.26
N VAL A 627 -31.16 -17.75 -32.71
CA VAL A 627 -30.37 -16.68 -33.35
C VAL A 627 -29.34 -16.09 -32.37
N TYR A 628 -29.74 -15.89 -31.12
CA TYR A 628 -28.85 -15.43 -30.05
C TYR A 628 -27.72 -16.45 -29.79
N ILE A 629 -28.06 -17.74 -29.70
CA ILE A 629 -27.10 -18.83 -29.50
C ILE A 629 -26.08 -18.90 -30.66
N ASP A 630 -26.55 -18.84 -31.90
CA ASP A 630 -25.69 -18.92 -33.08
C ASP A 630 -24.74 -17.72 -33.16
N THR A 631 -25.23 -16.53 -32.83
CA THR A 631 -24.41 -15.30 -32.74
C THR A 631 -23.28 -15.48 -31.71
N LEU A 632 -23.60 -15.97 -30.51
CA LEU A 632 -22.59 -16.21 -29.46
C LEU A 632 -21.60 -17.33 -29.82
N ARG A 633 -22.03 -18.38 -30.53
CA ARG A 633 -21.14 -19.44 -31.04
C ARG A 633 -20.16 -18.90 -32.07
N ASN A 634 -20.61 -18.00 -32.94
CA ASN A 634 -19.73 -17.32 -33.87
C ASN A 634 -18.67 -16.48 -33.12
N TYR A 635 -19.09 -15.70 -32.11
CA TYR A 635 -18.16 -14.95 -31.26
C TYR A 635 -17.17 -15.83 -30.52
N LEU A 636 -17.58 -16.98 -30.01
CA LEU A 636 -16.66 -17.96 -29.40
C LEU A 636 -15.55 -18.42 -30.37
N ASN A 637 -15.83 -18.54 -31.66
CA ASN A 637 -14.82 -18.90 -32.65
C ASN A 637 -13.85 -17.74 -32.90
N LEU A 638 -14.37 -16.52 -33.09
CA LEU A 638 -13.54 -15.31 -33.25
C LEU A 638 -12.66 -15.04 -32.03
N ILE A 639 -13.17 -15.29 -30.82
CA ILE A 639 -12.39 -15.16 -29.57
C ILE A 639 -11.24 -16.17 -29.52
N LYS A 640 -11.47 -17.43 -29.97
CA LYS A 640 -10.38 -18.43 -30.04
C LYS A 640 -9.26 -17.97 -30.96
N GLU A 641 -9.60 -17.34 -32.09
CA GLU A 641 -8.63 -16.75 -33.02
C GLU A 641 -7.90 -15.56 -32.38
N ALA A 642 -8.62 -14.66 -31.71
CA ALA A 642 -8.04 -13.52 -31.01
C ALA A 642 -7.00 -13.94 -29.97
N PHE A 643 -7.27 -14.99 -29.18
CA PHE A 643 -6.31 -15.55 -28.22
C PHE A 643 -5.04 -16.12 -28.87
N CYS A 644 -5.06 -16.51 -30.15
CA CYS A 644 -3.86 -16.94 -30.85
C CYS A 644 -2.98 -15.75 -31.29
N LYS A 645 -3.55 -14.54 -31.36
CA LYS A 645 -2.89 -13.34 -31.86
C LYS A 645 -2.29 -12.50 -30.74
N VAL A 646 -2.93 -12.43 -29.58
CA VAL A 646 -2.55 -11.54 -28.47
C VAL A 646 -1.96 -12.34 -27.31
N THR A 647 -0.81 -11.87 -26.81
CA THR A 647 -0.10 -12.45 -25.68
C THR A 647 0.32 -11.35 -24.71
N THR A 648 0.51 -11.71 -23.44
CA THR A 648 0.94 -10.74 -22.43
C THR A 648 2.41 -10.34 -22.62
N PRO A 649 2.76 -9.05 -22.54
CA PRO A 649 4.11 -8.58 -22.82
C PRO A 649 5.10 -8.69 -21.65
N GLN A 650 4.64 -9.08 -20.46
CA GLN A 650 5.45 -9.32 -19.25
C GLN A 650 4.67 -10.20 -18.27
N ASN A 651 5.29 -10.66 -17.18
CA ASN A 651 4.59 -11.39 -16.14
C ASN A 651 3.59 -10.46 -15.42
N ILE A 652 2.35 -10.92 -15.26
CA ILE A 652 1.27 -10.18 -14.59
C ILE A 652 0.51 -11.08 -13.62
N SER A 653 -0.07 -10.48 -12.60
CA SER A 653 -1.06 -11.13 -11.74
C SER A 653 -2.44 -10.57 -12.07
N VAL A 654 -3.44 -11.44 -12.13
CA VAL A 654 -4.84 -11.07 -12.37
C VAL A 654 -5.72 -11.62 -11.25
N TYR A 655 -6.77 -10.90 -10.91
CA TYR A 655 -7.56 -11.10 -9.70
C TYR A 655 -9.03 -11.31 -10.03
N MET A 656 -9.68 -12.19 -9.28
CA MET A 656 -11.13 -12.39 -9.32
C MET A 656 -11.62 -12.67 -7.92
N THR A 657 -12.83 -12.22 -7.60
CA THR A 657 -13.49 -12.60 -6.36
C THR A 657 -14.72 -13.45 -6.60
N SER A 658 -15.01 -14.34 -5.65
CA SER A 658 -16.20 -15.16 -5.69
C SER A 658 -16.64 -15.54 -4.28
N THR A 659 -17.93 -15.80 -4.11
CA THR A 659 -18.47 -16.44 -2.90
C THR A 659 -18.35 -17.97 -2.93
N GLN A 660 -18.01 -18.53 -4.09
CA GLN A 660 -17.87 -19.97 -4.30
C GLN A 660 -16.45 -20.31 -4.77
N LYS A 661 -16.14 -21.60 -4.79
CA LYS A 661 -14.86 -22.08 -5.33
C LYS A 661 -14.72 -21.69 -6.80
N LEU A 662 -13.54 -21.19 -7.18
CA LEU A 662 -13.20 -20.82 -8.56
C LEU A 662 -13.59 -21.92 -9.55
N ASP A 663 -14.40 -21.58 -10.54
CA ASP A 663 -14.59 -22.44 -11.70
C ASP A 663 -13.35 -22.38 -12.59
N LYS A 664 -12.48 -23.38 -12.42
CA LYS A 664 -11.21 -23.51 -13.12
C LYS A 664 -11.36 -23.83 -14.62
N LYS A 665 -12.59 -23.99 -15.13
CA LYS A 665 -12.84 -24.54 -16.48
C LYS A 665 -13.70 -23.65 -17.37
N ASN A 666 -13.44 -22.35 -17.37
CA ASN A 666 -14.21 -21.40 -18.18
C ASN A 666 -13.41 -20.18 -18.66
N LEU A 667 -13.99 -19.47 -19.64
CA LEU A 667 -13.67 -18.07 -19.93
C LEU A 667 -14.08 -17.21 -18.74
N ASN A 668 -13.16 -16.40 -18.24
CA ASN A 668 -13.36 -15.55 -17.09
C ASN A 668 -12.86 -14.13 -17.38
N ILE A 669 -13.58 -13.15 -16.88
CA ILE A 669 -13.14 -11.76 -16.83
C ILE A 669 -12.49 -11.57 -15.46
N LEU A 670 -11.24 -11.13 -15.45
CA LEU A 670 -10.46 -10.88 -14.23
C LEU A 670 -9.96 -9.43 -14.24
N HIS A 671 -9.62 -8.91 -13.08
CA HIS A 671 -9.08 -7.57 -12.89
C HIS A 671 -7.55 -7.58 -12.85
N LEU A 672 -6.94 -6.49 -13.30
CA LEU A 672 -5.52 -6.22 -13.02
C LEU A 672 -5.34 -5.59 -11.64
N ASP A 673 -6.37 -4.94 -11.08
CA ASP A 673 -6.36 -4.33 -9.75
C ASP A 673 -7.15 -5.17 -8.73
N VAL A 674 -6.50 -5.57 -7.65
CA VAL A 674 -7.12 -6.32 -6.56
C VAL A 674 -8.25 -5.54 -5.88
N ASN A 675 -8.14 -4.21 -5.77
CA ASN A 675 -9.17 -3.38 -5.12
C ASN A 675 -10.48 -3.43 -5.91
N LYS A 676 -10.38 -3.37 -7.24
CA LYS A 676 -11.55 -3.48 -8.14
C LYS A 676 -12.15 -4.87 -8.13
N ALA A 677 -11.32 -5.92 -8.08
CA ALA A 677 -11.81 -7.29 -7.94
C ALA A 677 -12.64 -7.48 -6.65
N ILE A 678 -12.19 -6.90 -5.53
CA ILE A 678 -12.87 -7.01 -4.23
C ILE A 678 -14.19 -6.22 -4.22
N ALA A 679 -14.23 -5.05 -4.88
CA ALA A 679 -15.41 -4.21 -4.96
C ALA A 679 -16.65 -4.94 -5.52
N GLU A 680 -16.48 -5.94 -6.40
CA GLU A 680 -17.59 -6.73 -6.98
C GLU A 680 -18.38 -7.55 -5.94
N ASN A 681 -17.75 -7.95 -4.84
CA ASN A 681 -18.35 -8.83 -3.83
C ASN A 681 -18.24 -8.26 -2.40
N ILE A 682 -18.02 -6.95 -2.28
CA ILE A 682 -17.78 -6.26 -0.99
C ILE A 682 -18.97 -6.34 -0.02
N ASP A 683 -20.18 -6.57 -0.54
CA ASP A 683 -21.40 -6.74 0.26
C ASP A 683 -21.48 -8.10 0.97
N LYS A 684 -20.52 -9.01 0.79
CA LYS A 684 -20.50 -10.35 1.40
C LYS A 684 -19.64 -10.37 2.67
N GLU A 685 -19.95 -11.26 3.60
CA GLU A 685 -19.18 -11.40 4.85
C GLU A 685 -17.89 -12.18 4.65
N GLU A 686 -17.91 -13.17 3.77
CA GLU A 686 -16.77 -13.99 3.42
C GLU A 686 -16.67 -14.13 1.91
N ILE A 687 -15.46 -13.94 1.37
CA ILE A 687 -15.16 -14.04 -0.06
C ILE A 687 -13.86 -14.81 -0.30
N TYR A 688 -13.77 -15.43 -1.47
CA TYR A 688 -12.55 -16.01 -1.99
C TYR A 688 -11.91 -15.05 -2.99
N LEU A 689 -10.65 -14.70 -2.75
CA LEU A 689 -9.83 -13.94 -3.69
C LEU A 689 -8.93 -14.91 -4.45
N TYR A 690 -9.03 -14.90 -5.77
CA TYR A 690 -8.20 -15.72 -6.65
C TYR A 690 -7.18 -14.85 -7.35
N LYS A 691 -5.91 -15.04 -7.00
CA LYS A 691 -4.77 -14.43 -7.70
C LYS A 691 -4.21 -15.45 -8.68
N ILE A 692 -4.16 -15.11 -9.97
CA ILE A 692 -3.63 -15.98 -11.03
C ILE A 692 -2.43 -15.30 -11.67
N ASN A 693 -1.26 -15.93 -11.56
CA ASN A 693 -0.01 -15.45 -12.12
C ASN A 693 0.15 -15.95 -13.56
N ILE A 694 0.10 -15.02 -14.52
CA ILE A 694 0.23 -15.27 -15.95
C ILE A 694 1.63 -14.85 -16.39
N LYS A 695 2.35 -15.76 -17.03
CA LYS A 695 3.72 -15.53 -17.51
C LYS A 695 3.75 -14.80 -18.85
N GLU A 696 4.85 -14.11 -19.11
CA GLU A 696 5.14 -13.47 -20.41
C GLU A 696 4.86 -14.42 -21.58
N ALA A 697 4.33 -13.87 -22.66
CA ALA A 697 3.97 -14.58 -23.89
C ALA A 697 2.78 -15.56 -23.78
N MET A 698 2.11 -15.66 -22.63
CA MET A 698 0.86 -16.43 -22.50
C MET A 698 -0.35 -15.71 -23.14
N PRO A 699 -1.31 -16.44 -23.74
CA PRO A 699 -2.53 -15.89 -24.34
C PRO A 699 -3.46 -15.14 -23.37
N ILE A 700 -3.75 -13.86 -23.65
CA ILE A 700 -4.68 -13.05 -22.87
C ILE A 700 -5.25 -11.94 -23.75
N LEU A 701 -6.47 -11.50 -23.46
CA LEU A 701 -7.10 -10.36 -24.12
C LEU A 701 -7.41 -9.28 -23.08
N TYR A 702 -7.26 -8.02 -23.46
CA TYR A 702 -7.38 -6.87 -22.57
C TYR A 702 -8.61 -6.06 -22.94
N TYR A 703 -9.37 -5.60 -21.94
CA TYR A 703 -10.43 -4.61 -22.15
C TYR A 703 -9.82 -3.21 -22.23
N SER A 704 -8.97 -3.00 -23.24
CA SER A 704 -8.36 -1.70 -23.56
C SER A 704 -9.35 -0.78 -24.29
N ASN A 705 -9.01 0.49 -24.49
CA ASN A 705 -9.93 1.49 -25.04
C ASN A 705 -10.55 1.04 -26.39
N ILE A 706 -9.78 0.36 -27.25
CA ILE A 706 -10.26 -0.16 -28.55
C ILE A 706 -11.39 -1.20 -28.43
N MET A 707 -11.56 -1.85 -27.28
CA MET A 707 -12.67 -2.80 -27.09
C MET A 707 -14.02 -2.10 -26.97
N PHE A 708 -14.06 -0.83 -26.55
CA PHE A 708 -15.29 -0.10 -26.23
C PHE A 708 -15.76 0.86 -27.33
N PHE A 709 -14.91 1.18 -28.30
CA PHE A 709 -15.20 2.19 -29.32
C PHE A 709 -14.93 1.67 -30.73
N ASP A 710 -15.75 2.10 -31.67
CA ASP A 710 -15.51 1.95 -33.10
C ASP A 710 -14.51 3.02 -33.54
N ASN A 711 -13.23 2.65 -33.67
CA ASN A 711 -12.13 3.57 -34.01
C ASN A 711 -12.03 3.86 -35.52
N MET A 712 -13.13 4.29 -36.13
CA MET A 712 -13.19 4.56 -37.58
C MET A 712 -12.43 5.83 -37.96
N ASN A 713 -12.44 6.86 -37.10
CA ASN A 713 -11.76 8.13 -37.37
C ASN A 713 -10.29 8.16 -36.88
N GLN A 714 -9.81 7.07 -36.27
CA GLN A 714 -8.45 6.92 -35.72
C GLN A 714 -8.07 7.98 -34.66
N THR A 715 -9.06 8.54 -33.96
CA THR A 715 -8.88 9.57 -32.92
C THR A 715 -8.93 9.00 -31.50
N LEU A 716 -9.24 7.71 -31.31
CA LEU A 716 -9.36 7.11 -29.99
C LEU A 716 -8.01 7.09 -29.24
N PRO A 717 -7.93 7.63 -28.02
CA PRO A 717 -6.69 7.64 -27.24
C PRO A 717 -6.21 6.21 -26.97
N ILE A 718 -4.90 6.00 -27.13
CA ILE A 718 -4.27 4.71 -26.88
C ILE A 718 -4.16 4.49 -25.37
N GLY A 719 -4.65 3.35 -24.89
CA GLY A 719 -4.56 3.00 -23.48
C GLY A 719 -5.65 2.04 -23.01
N MET A 720 -5.71 1.88 -21.69
CA MET A 720 -6.63 1.01 -20.98
C MET A 720 -7.24 1.79 -19.81
N ASN A 721 -7.94 2.87 -20.16
CA ASN A 721 -8.45 3.85 -19.19
C ASN A 721 -9.90 3.57 -18.78
N LEU A 722 -10.63 2.81 -19.59
CA LEU A 722 -12.06 2.53 -19.40
C LEU A 722 -12.33 1.29 -18.56
N SER A 723 -11.38 0.37 -18.49
CA SER A 723 -11.47 -0.86 -17.71
C SER A 723 -10.06 -1.34 -17.33
N ASP A 724 -9.93 -2.00 -16.18
CA ASP A 724 -8.72 -2.74 -15.79
C ASP A 724 -8.85 -4.25 -16.06
N GLU A 725 -9.96 -4.67 -16.66
CA GLU A 725 -10.28 -6.08 -16.82
C GLU A 725 -9.51 -6.72 -17.98
N VAL A 726 -9.38 -8.03 -17.89
CA VAL A 726 -8.80 -8.91 -18.89
C VAL A 726 -9.66 -10.15 -19.06
N LEU A 727 -9.73 -10.65 -20.28
CA LEU A 727 -10.40 -11.90 -20.60
C LEU A 727 -9.37 -13.04 -20.67
N VAL A 728 -9.57 -14.05 -19.83
CA VAL A 728 -8.67 -15.20 -19.70
C VAL A 728 -9.46 -16.49 -19.90
N ASN A 729 -8.93 -17.39 -20.73
CA ASN A 729 -9.49 -18.72 -20.89
C ASN A 729 -8.75 -19.74 -20.00
N LEU A 730 -9.27 -19.98 -18.80
CA LEU A 730 -8.62 -20.86 -17.82
C LEU A 730 -8.53 -22.32 -18.28
N ASN A 731 -9.38 -22.75 -19.23
CA ASN A 731 -9.29 -24.08 -19.84
C ASN A 731 -7.96 -24.33 -20.57
N LYS A 732 -7.25 -23.27 -20.99
CA LYS A 732 -5.95 -23.39 -21.66
C LYS A 732 -4.78 -23.53 -20.68
N TYR A 733 -5.04 -23.42 -19.37
CA TYR A 733 -4.00 -23.30 -18.36
C TYR A 733 -4.08 -24.40 -17.32
N LYS A 734 -2.92 -24.93 -16.93
CA LYS A 734 -2.82 -25.80 -15.76
C LYS A 734 -2.53 -24.94 -14.54
N LEU A 735 -3.56 -24.69 -13.74
CA LEU A 735 -3.43 -23.94 -12.48
C LEU A 735 -2.80 -24.81 -11.39
N VAL A 736 -1.66 -24.39 -10.87
CA VAL A 736 -0.99 -24.99 -9.72
C VAL A 736 -1.13 -24.04 -8.53
N GLU A 737 -1.74 -24.52 -7.46
CA GLU A 737 -1.86 -23.73 -6.22
C GLU A 737 -0.47 -23.48 -5.65
N ASN A 738 -0.17 -22.21 -5.38
CA ASN A 738 1.12 -21.75 -4.86
C ASN A 738 0.99 -21.40 -3.36
N LYS A 739 0.00 -20.58 -3.01
CA LYS A 739 -0.13 -19.99 -1.67
C LYS A 739 -1.59 -19.84 -1.25
N LYS A 740 -1.83 -19.95 0.06
CA LYS A 740 -3.11 -19.63 0.71
C LYS A 740 -2.87 -18.73 1.90
N GLU A 741 -3.66 -17.66 1.99
CA GLU A 741 -3.64 -16.71 3.11
C GLU A 741 -5.06 -16.30 3.45
N GLU A 742 -5.32 -16.03 4.73
CA GLU A 742 -6.58 -15.47 5.21
C GLU A 742 -6.28 -14.11 5.82
N PHE A 743 -7.07 -13.10 5.46
CA PHE A 743 -6.98 -11.77 6.04
C PHE A 743 -8.36 -11.11 6.08
N LYS A 744 -8.46 -9.94 6.72
CA LYS A 744 -9.71 -9.18 6.84
C LYS A 744 -9.55 -7.82 6.20
N ILE A 745 -10.65 -7.31 5.68
CA ILE A 745 -10.79 -5.94 5.18
C ILE A 745 -11.93 -5.30 5.96
N ASN A 746 -11.73 -4.05 6.34
CA ASN A 746 -12.76 -3.22 6.92
C ASN A 746 -13.21 -2.20 5.86
N TYR A 747 -14.48 -2.33 5.47
CA TYR A 747 -15.12 -1.51 4.46
C TYR A 747 -16.12 -0.55 5.10
N LEU A 748 -15.96 0.74 4.84
CA LEU A 748 -16.89 1.77 5.29
C LEU A 748 -18.10 1.84 4.34
N LYS A 749 -19.29 1.44 4.82
CA LYS A 749 -20.53 1.54 4.04
C LYS A 749 -21.11 2.94 4.08
N ASP A 750 -21.09 3.55 5.26
CA ASP A 750 -21.44 4.95 5.51
C ASP A 750 -20.66 5.47 6.71
N GLU A 751 -20.83 6.74 7.08
CA GLU A 751 -20.09 7.41 8.15
C GLU A 751 -20.15 6.67 9.52
N TYR A 752 -21.17 5.85 9.75
CA TYR A 752 -21.44 5.18 11.03
C TYR A 752 -21.35 3.65 10.95
N ASN A 753 -21.53 3.09 9.75
CA ASN A 753 -21.58 1.64 9.54
C ASN A 753 -20.38 1.18 8.74
N ASN A 754 -19.62 0.26 9.33
CA ASN A 754 -18.56 -0.47 8.65
C ASN A 754 -18.91 -1.96 8.57
N LYS A 755 -18.18 -2.67 7.71
CA LYS A 755 -18.30 -4.10 7.54
C LYS A 755 -16.93 -4.74 7.50
N ILE A 756 -16.72 -5.74 8.35
CA ILE A 756 -15.55 -6.60 8.29
C ILE A 756 -15.83 -7.73 7.31
N ILE A 757 -14.93 -7.91 6.35
CA ILE A 757 -15.02 -8.90 5.29
C ILE A 757 -13.84 -9.84 5.45
N LYS A 758 -14.13 -11.13 5.62
CA LYS A 758 -13.10 -12.17 5.66
C LYS A 758 -12.74 -12.59 4.24
N VAL A 759 -11.45 -12.54 3.90
CA VAL A 759 -10.95 -12.85 2.57
C VAL A 759 -10.03 -14.05 2.63
N ASN A 760 -10.43 -15.11 1.92
CA ASN A 760 -9.61 -16.30 1.71
C ASN A 760 -8.89 -16.18 0.37
N SER A 761 -7.62 -15.80 0.41
CA SER A 761 -6.79 -15.63 -0.79
C SER A 761 -6.16 -16.94 -1.21
N ILE A 762 -6.28 -17.28 -2.50
CA ILE A 762 -5.67 -18.46 -3.11
C ILE A 762 -4.92 -18.02 -4.36
N GLU A 763 -3.60 -18.23 -4.33
CA GLU A 763 -2.69 -17.90 -5.42
C GLU A 763 -2.43 -19.13 -6.30
N TYR A 764 -2.54 -18.94 -7.62
CA TYR A 764 -2.28 -19.94 -8.63
C TYR A 764 -1.20 -19.48 -9.61
N ASP A 765 -0.24 -20.36 -9.88
CA ASP A 765 0.66 -20.22 -11.01
C ASP A 765 0.14 -20.98 -12.23
N VAL A 766 0.20 -20.32 -13.39
CA VAL A 766 -0.10 -20.95 -14.67
C VAL A 766 1.11 -21.73 -15.17
N LYS A 767 0.90 -23.00 -15.54
CA LYS A 767 1.85 -23.86 -16.27
C LYS A 767 1.37 -24.21 -17.66
#